data_AF-A0A693TJI7-F1
#
_entry.id   AF-A0A693TJI7-F1
#
_cell.length_a   1.000
_cell.length_b   1.000
_cell.length_c   1.000
_cell.angle_alpha   90.00
_cell.angle_beta   90.00
_cell.angle_gamma   90.00
#
_symmetry.space_group_name_H-M   'P 1'
#
loop_
_entity.id
_entity.type
_entity.pdbx_description
1 polymer ?
#
loop_
_entity_poly.entity_id
_entity_poly.type
_entity_poly.pdbx_seq_one_letter_code
_entity_poly.pdbx_strand_id
1 'polypeptide(L)'
;MERNIHNIELEIPNSGIFIMGLENENLIISLDLAKFECKKKLNAGELAKPLHPYIIYEVLEKNNKNNFNDVKIIDKIEDENNIIYYFNFRLILKENEDNKNKEALKTLSFMQNFIPAYFFSYQIIGDSKAIPKNVLEYLKNRYGYEGKNYKSIFKKEVYINCNCFERLNFSHCEFESKVSLRFLKDNKYKEFHNGVDFSNCIFKNEVDFSYFASGTPLPDNKYYNNAQNTLFKDCIFENKVDFHNSKITNNIYFNNAHFKDYVDFHECEFEKTASFYGVRFEKVPNFSACYFKEPKAVNLTNVNIDKLDFKSLEQYIEDNYKDESYKNETKGIQDEKEIFKIQNEHQLRYAKNLKDSFRVIKDVLITQNNKLEVQEWHKLELYAKEKELEIQLSKNKNDNLKKESKNQVYNPKDYEKFNYSKIIPLIIFLLKIIGHLSVNILIFVELVLVAPFFTIMFYCVYVVFFIYKILTFILKPFYPLDINKFIIFWRIKFNKIKRKLIVSGRKMLDFTLWSDCVLLQVYRNTSNHHTNFLKILNFTILMISLYAFMGFVFSKTINFILSLNSVSIIIASYIILLVFALMLVNVKKQLYQYAVILIFMLCGAFTISMILFLSSEYISIFCFLIYFLGVLIFYLFFICKIKLFIFLVRFFAYMIFIATIITKPQFINPFTGVFSSDKLYESQFEKSLNDLNVSAIMILTDISQDNFNFPSKDQNISFVELNSAKALIIANKEKLKEILSKVYNDKYVSDYKKVLNELENNTSNVKNIIEEIDNKNNNSVISVQLNQILNFNFSQEIDILYAIKSNFSISEKLSPEQMALFDQKDSQDKLKSVLALLKFKSSFEGILKIINQDEITENTIKSTGVLYGIILLLCIFSLQKTARKNSIVPS
;
A
#
# COMPACT_ATOMS: atom_id res chain seq x y z
N MET A 1 22.02 47.44 -27.40
CA MET A 1 22.53 47.67 -26.04
C MET A 1 24.04 47.78 -26.15
N GLU A 2 24.58 48.98 -26.05
CA GLU A 2 26.02 49.18 -25.88
C GLU A 2 26.43 48.46 -24.59
N ARG A 3 27.43 47.59 -24.65
CA ARG A 3 27.98 46.94 -23.45
C ARG A 3 28.66 48.04 -22.64
N ASN A 4 28.19 48.30 -21.42
CA ASN A 4 28.85 49.21 -20.51
C ASN A 4 30.09 48.49 -19.98
N ILE A 5 31.24 48.76 -20.61
CA ILE A 5 32.51 48.10 -20.31
C ILE A 5 33.38 49.10 -19.55
N HIS A 6 33.69 48.79 -18.29
CA HIS A 6 34.71 49.49 -17.52
C HIS A 6 35.98 48.63 -17.46
N ASN A 7 36.98 48.99 -18.27
CA ASN A 7 38.25 48.26 -18.35
C ASN A 7 39.14 48.58 -17.14
N ILE A 8 39.27 47.60 -16.25
CA ILE A 8 40.16 47.68 -15.08
C ILE A 8 41.56 47.23 -15.48
N GLU A 9 41.69 46.06 -16.10
CA GLU A 9 42.95 45.42 -16.53
C GLU A 9 44.13 45.66 -15.57
N LEU A 10 43.92 45.42 -14.26
CA LEU A 10 44.97 45.54 -13.25
C LEU A 10 45.50 44.16 -12.86
N GLU A 11 46.82 43.99 -12.90
CA GLU A 11 47.47 42.80 -12.36
C GLU A 11 47.66 42.92 -10.85
N ILE A 12 47.34 41.86 -10.12
CA ILE A 12 47.78 41.73 -8.74
C ILE A 12 49.28 41.40 -8.74
N PRO A 13 50.14 42.23 -8.15
CA PRO A 13 51.59 42.13 -8.33
C PRO A 13 52.16 40.74 -8.00
N ASN A 14 52.90 40.16 -8.95
CA ASN A 14 53.56 38.85 -8.83
C ASN A 14 52.57 37.70 -8.50
N SER A 15 51.39 37.70 -9.13
CA SER A 15 50.38 36.65 -8.90
C SER A 15 49.79 36.03 -10.16
N GLY A 16 49.97 36.65 -11.34
CA GLY A 16 49.32 36.19 -12.58
C GLY A 16 47.79 36.32 -12.57
N ILE A 17 47.22 37.01 -11.57
CA ILE A 17 45.79 37.28 -11.45
C ILE A 17 45.51 38.69 -11.96
N PHE A 18 44.54 38.80 -12.86
CA PHE A 18 44.09 40.06 -13.43
C PHE A 18 42.66 40.37 -12.98
N ILE A 19 42.46 41.62 -12.57
CA ILE A 19 41.15 42.23 -12.42
C ILE A 19 40.83 42.82 -13.80
N MET A 20 40.11 42.09 -14.63
CA MET A 20 39.97 42.38 -16.07
C MET A 20 39.04 43.58 -16.33
N GLY A 21 37.88 43.62 -15.67
CA GLY A 21 36.93 44.72 -15.84
C GLY A 21 35.55 44.41 -15.27
N LEU A 22 34.69 45.42 -15.27
CA LEU A 22 33.25 45.30 -15.01
C LEU A 22 32.52 45.28 -16.36
N GLU A 23 32.16 44.08 -16.84
CA GLU A 23 31.29 43.92 -18.01
C GLU A 23 29.88 43.61 -17.50
N ASN A 24 28.93 44.52 -17.68
CA ASN A 24 27.53 44.37 -17.20
C ASN A 24 27.44 44.00 -15.69
N GLU A 25 28.06 44.80 -14.81
CA GLU A 25 28.10 44.60 -13.34
C GLU A 25 28.86 43.36 -12.85
N ASN A 26 29.65 42.71 -13.72
CA ASN A 26 30.45 41.54 -13.37
C ASN A 26 31.91 41.90 -13.14
N LEU A 27 32.37 41.83 -11.89
CA LEU A 27 33.79 41.89 -11.55
C LEU A 27 34.45 40.57 -11.92
N ILE A 28 35.13 40.56 -13.06
CA ILE A 28 35.84 39.39 -13.56
C ILE A 28 37.27 39.41 -13.01
N ILE A 29 37.57 38.43 -12.15
CA ILE A 29 38.92 38.13 -11.73
C ILE A 29 39.37 36.89 -12.50
N SER A 30 40.29 37.10 -13.43
CA SER A 30 40.81 36.04 -14.30
C SER A 30 42.20 35.64 -13.84
N LEU A 31 42.44 34.34 -13.76
CA LEU A 31 43.80 33.80 -13.68
C LEU A 31 44.34 33.65 -15.11
N ASP A 32 45.41 34.38 -15.44
CA ASP A 32 46.10 34.26 -16.74
C ASP A 32 47.51 33.71 -16.52
N LEU A 33 47.63 32.39 -16.66
CA LEU A 33 48.88 31.67 -16.45
C LEU A 33 49.92 31.93 -17.55
N ALA A 34 49.55 32.54 -18.68
CA ALA A 34 50.49 32.78 -19.79
C ALA A 34 51.35 34.05 -19.59
N LYS A 35 50.91 35.01 -18.78
CA LYS A 35 51.63 36.27 -18.53
C LYS A 35 52.68 36.18 -17.41
N PHE A 36 52.82 35.02 -16.76
CA PHE A 36 53.84 34.82 -15.73
C PHE A 36 55.24 34.69 -16.36
N GLU A 37 56.02 35.77 -16.38
CA GLU A 37 57.41 35.70 -16.82
C GLU A 37 58.31 35.05 -15.75
N CYS A 38 58.76 33.83 -16.01
CA CYS A 38 59.69 33.12 -15.14
C CYS A 38 61.11 33.73 -15.27
N LYS A 39 61.47 34.70 -14.42
CA LYS A 39 62.87 35.13 -14.29
C LYS A 39 63.70 33.97 -13.69
N LYS A 40 64.79 33.59 -14.36
CA LYS A 40 65.63 32.38 -14.12
C LYS A 40 66.23 32.19 -12.71
N LYS A 41 66.03 33.14 -11.77
CA LYS A 41 66.42 33.03 -10.37
C LYS A 41 65.37 33.77 -9.53
N LEU A 42 64.31 33.08 -9.10
CA LEU A 42 63.46 33.56 -8.01
C LEU A 42 63.41 32.53 -6.90
N ASN A 43 63.41 33.03 -5.67
CA ASN A 43 63.20 32.26 -4.47
C ASN A 43 61.74 31.78 -4.47
N ALA A 44 61.49 30.47 -4.29
CA ALA A 44 60.14 29.87 -4.39
C ALA A 44 59.09 30.54 -3.48
N GLY A 45 59.52 31.19 -2.40
CA GLY A 45 58.65 31.92 -1.46
C GLY A 45 58.09 33.26 -1.96
N GLU A 46 58.66 33.86 -3.00
CA GLU A 46 58.25 35.18 -3.53
C GLU A 46 57.37 35.10 -4.78
N LEU A 47 57.18 33.89 -5.33
CA LEU A 47 56.72 33.71 -6.71
C LEU A 47 55.21 33.82 -6.91
N ALA A 48 54.36 33.63 -5.89
CA ALA A 48 52.91 33.76 -6.07
C ALA A 48 52.18 34.28 -4.83
N LYS A 49 51.74 35.53 -4.90
CA LYS A 49 50.93 36.13 -3.82
C LYS A 49 49.50 35.57 -3.85
N PRO A 50 49.00 35.04 -2.72
CA PRO A 50 47.63 34.56 -2.61
C PRO A 50 46.61 35.67 -2.93
N LEU A 51 45.47 35.30 -3.50
CA LEU A 51 44.38 36.24 -3.71
C LEU A 51 43.65 36.46 -2.39
N HIS A 52 43.56 37.71 -1.94
CA HIS A 52 42.75 38.07 -0.78
C HIS A 52 42.11 39.47 -0.95
N PRO A 53 40.96 39.75 -0.31
CA PRO A 53 40.23 41.01 -0.44
C PRO A 53 41.09 42.25 -0.23
N TYR A 54 42.00 42.23 0.76
CA TYR A 54 42.92 43.34 1.04
C TYR A 54 43.75 43.74 -0.19
N ILE A 55 44.31 42.78 -0.95
CA ILE A 55 45.15 43.12 -2.11
C ILE A 55 44.31 43.61 -3.28
N ILE A 56 43.10 43.06 -3.46
CA ILE A 56 42.18 43.53 -4.49
C ILE A 56 41.77 44.98 -4.20
N TYR A 57 41.36 45.25 -2.96
CA TYR A 57 40.99 46.60 -2.49
C TYR A 57 42.14 47.59 -2.66
N GLU A 58 43.34 47.26 -2.18
CA GLU A 58 44.52 48.12 -2.31
C GLU A 58 44.91 48.40 -3.76
N VAL A 59 44.89 47.39 -4.63
CA VAL A 59 45.21 47.55 -6.06
C VAL A 59 44.17 48.45 -6.73
N LEU A 60 42.88 48.28 -6.42
CA LEU A 60 41.82 49.12 -6.98
C LEU A 60 41.90 50.57 -6.45
N GLU A 61 42.13 50.77 -5.15
CA GLU A 61 42.24 52.10 -4.54
C GLU A 61 43.48 52.85 -5.04
N LYS A 62 44.66 52.22 -5.06
CA LYS A 62 45.91 52.87 -5.53
C LYS A 62 45.86 53.30 -6.99
N ASN A 63 45.05 52.63 -7.81
CA ASN A 63 44.87 52.95 -9.21
C ASN A 63 43.61 53.78 -9.48
N ASN A 64 42.90 54.26 -8.44
CA ASN A 64 41.63 55.01 -8.54
C ASN A 64 40.55 54.29 -9.37
N LYS A 65 40.53 52.95 -9.33
CA LYS A 65 39.56 52.09 -10.04
C LYS A 65 38.57 51.38 -9.11
N ASN A 66 38.55 51.70 -7.81
CA ASN A 66 37.62 51.09 -6.87
C ASN A 66 36.21 51.70 -6.91
N ASN A 67 35.90 52.63 -7.81
CA ASN A 67 34.57 53.25 -7.90
C ASN A 67 34.00 53.07 -9.31
N PHE A 68 32.78 52.55 -9.41
CA PHE A 68 32.04 52.39 -10.65
C PHE A 68 30.58 52.83 -10.45
N ASN A 69 30.13 53.81 -11.23
CA ASN A 69 28.80 54.43 -11.10
C ASN A 69 28.48 54.87 -9.65
N ASP A 70 29.41 55.58 -9.00
CA ASP A 70 29.31 56.08 -7.63
C ASP A 70 29.18 55.00 -6.53
N VAL A 71 29.41 53.74 -6.88
CA VAL A 71 29.43 52.61 -5.95
C VAL A 71 30.83 52.02 -5.92
N LYS A 72 31.38 51.81 -4.71
CA LYS A 72 32.68 51.13 -4.60
C LYS A 72 32.58 49.69 -5.08
N ILE A 73 33.61 49.19 -5.77
CA ILE A 73 33.66 47.78 -6.18
C ILE A 73 33.77 46.90 -4.92
N ILE A 74 34.69 47.28 -4.02
CA ILE A 74 34.86 46.68 -2.71
C ILE A 74 34.84 47.79 -1.64
N ASP A 75 33.89 47.73 -0.70
CA ASP A 75 33.96 48.53 0.52
C ASP A 75 34.75 47.80 1.60
N LYS A 76 35.62 48.52 2.31
CA LYS A 76 36.30 48.03 3.51
C LYS A 76 35.70 48.74 4.72
N ILE A 77 35.04 47.99 5.59
CA ILE A 77 34.50 48.50 6.86
C ILE A 77 35.22 47.79 8.01
N GLU A 78 35.62 48.53 9.02
CA GLU A 78 36.36 47.99 10.16
C GLU A 78 35.58 48.26 11.45
N ASP A 79 35.30 47.20 12.20
CA ASP A 79 34.76 47.27 13.57
C ASP A 79 35.88 47.01 14.60
N GLU A 80 35.53 46.96 15.89
CA GLU A 80 36.53 46.77 16.97
C GLU A 80 37.38 45.49 16.79
N ASN A 81 36.81 44.42 16.21
CA ASN A 81 37.42 43.10 16.18
C ASN A 81 37.65 42.54 14.77
N ASN A 82 36.92 43.02 13.76
CA ASN A 82 36.92 42.48 12.41
C ASN A 82 37.02 43.57 11.33
N ILE A 83 37.59 43.18 10.20
CA ILE A 83 37.51 43.90 8.93
C ILE A 83 36.53 43.16 8.04
N ILE A 84 35.57 43.88 7.46
CA ILE A 84 34.57 43.33 6.54
C ILE A 84 34.80 43.95 5.16
N TYR A 85 35.00 43.08 4.17
CA TYR A 85 35.10 43.46 2.76
C TYR A 85 33.77 43.18 2.06
N TYR A 86 33.05 44.22 1.66
CA TYR A 86 31.80 44.09 0.90
C TYR A 86 32.08 44.12 -0.59
N PHE A 87 31.81 43.01 -1.28
CA PHE A 87 31.84 42.94 -2.73
C PHE A 87 30.46 43.35 -3.26
N ASN A 88 30.37 44.55 -3.84
CA ASN A 88 29.11 45.14 -4.29
C ASN A 88 28.66 44.66 -5.68
N PHE A 89 29.59 44.06 -6.45
CA PHE A 89 29.37 43.57 -7.80
C PHE A 89 29.57 42.06 -7.88
N ARG A 90 29.05 41.43 -8.95
CA ARG A 90 29.14 39.98 -9.14
C ARG A 90 30.59 39.56 -9.27
N LEU A 91 31.04 38.59 -8.50
CA LEU A 91 32.41 38.07 -8.57
C LEU A 91 32.45 36.86 -9.51
N ILE A 92 33.31 36.90 -10.52
CA ILE A 92 33.58 35.74 -11.39
C ILE A 92 35.06 35.41 -11.30
N LEU A 93 35.38 34.27 -10.69
CA LEU A 93 36.71 33.66 -10.76
C LEU A 93 36.74 32.76 -11.99
N LYS A 94 37.61 33.02 -12.96
CA LYS A 94 37.73 32.17 -14.16
C LYS A 94 39.19 31.95 -14.57
N GLU A 95 39.46 30.86 -15.27
CA GLU A 95 40.70 30.67 -16.02
C GLU A 95 40.56 31.30 -17.42
N ASN A 96 41.66 31.83 -17.95
CA ASN A 96 41.67 32.35 -19.31
C ASN A 96 41.80 31.19 -20.32
N GLU A 97 40.73 30.87 -21.06
CA GLU A 97 40.65 29.69 -21.96
C GLU A 97 41.43 29.84 -23.29
N ASP A 98 42.02 31.00 -23.59
CA ASP A 98 42.56 31.31 -24.92
C ASP A 98 43.89 30.60 -25.30
N ASN A 99 44.46 29.74 -24.44
CA ASN A 99 45.78 29.17 -24.70
C ASN A 99 45.77 27.75 -25.27
N LYS A 100 45.53 27.65 -26.59
CA LYS A 100 45.73 26.44 -27.43
C LYS A 100 47.21 26.11 -27.73
N ASN A 101 48.18 26.57 -26.94
CA ASN A 101 49.60 26.36 -27.25
C ASN A 101 50.22 25.22 -26.42
N LYS A 102 50.66 24.15 -27.10
CA LYS A 102 51.23 22.92 -26.49
C LYS A 102 52.48 23.18 -25.65
N GLU A 103 53.19 24.27 -25.92
CA GLU A 103 54.41 24.68 -25.21
C GLU A 103 54.09 25.49 -23.95
N ALA A 104 53.03 26.33 -23.99
CA ALA A 104 52.46 26.98 -22.82
C ALA A 104 51.92 25.94 -21.82
N LEU A 105 51.37 24.81 -22.28
CA LEU A 105 50.94 23.67 -21.45
C LEU A 105 52.09 23.03 -20.63
N LYS A 106 53.31 22.99 -21.17
CA LYS A 106 54.50 22.49 -20.45
C LYS A 106 55.03 23.51 -19.43
N THR A 107 54.95 24.80 -19.72
CA THR A 107 55.29 25.84 -18.75
C THR A 107 54.21 25.96 -17.67
N LEU A 108 52.93 25.81 -18.04
CA LEU A 108 51.79 25.71 -17.13
C LEU A 108 51.94 24.55 -16.15
N SER A 109 52.40 23.36 -16.58
CA SER A 109 52.57 22.23 -15.66
C SER A 109 53.65 22.48 -14.59
N PHE A 110 54.68 23.28 -14.91
CA PHE A 110 55.66 23.77 -13.95
C PHE A 110 55.12 24.93 -13.09
N MET A 111 54.39 25.88 -13.69
CA MET A 111 53.79 27.05 -13.01
C MET A 111 52.58 26.69 -12.12
N GLN A 112 51.89 25.57 -12.39
CA GLN A 112 50.81 25.06 -11.57
C GLN A 112 51.26 24.73 -10.12
N ASN A 113 52.57 24.63 -9.88
CA ASN A 113 53.16 24.52 -8.55
C ASN A 113 53.16 25.85 -7.76
N PHE A 114 52.79 26.95 -8.41
CA PHE A 114 52.84 28.32 -7.89
C PHE A 114 51.50 29.04 -8.08
N ILE A 115 50.38 28.32 -8.20
CA ILE A 115 49.07 28.99 -8.27
C ILE A 115 48.72 29.52 -6.88
N PRO A 116 48.34 30.81 -6.75
CA PRO A 116 48.04 31.41 -5.46
C PRO A 116 46.79 30.80 -4.81
N ALA A 117 46.87 30.54 -3.50
CA ALA A 117 45.69 30.21 -2.69
C ALA A 117 44.73 31.40 -2.63
N TYR A 118 43.43 31.11 -2.45
CA TYR A 118 42.38 32.11 -2.41
C TYR A 118 41.86 32.23 -0.97
N PHE A 119 42.06 33.38 -0.33
CA PHE A 119 41.60 33.66 1.03
C PHE A 119 40.66 34.85 1.03
N PHE A 120 39.35 34.61 1.10
CA PHE A 120 38.33 35.63 1.28
C PHE A 120 37.96 35.87 2.75
N SER A 121 38.63 35.15 3.64
CA SER A 121 38.57 35.32 5.08
C SER A 121 39.88 34.88 5.72
N TYR A 122 40.16 35.42 6.90
CA TYR A 122 41.25 34.92 7.74
C TYR A 122 40.98 35.24 9.20
N GLN A 123 41.23 34.26 10.07
CA GLN A 123 41.07 34.41 11.52
C GLN A 123 42.26 33.85 12.27
N ILE A 124 42.62 34.52 13.37
CA ILE A 124 43.59 34.05 14.34
C ILE A 124 42.88 33.88 15.69
N ILE A 125 43.10 32.74 16.34
CA ILE A 125 42.61 32.46 17.69
C ILE A 125 43.72 32.87 18.66
N GLY A 126 43.47 33.92 19.47
CA GLY A 126 44.42 34.44 20.46
C GLY A 126 44.51 35.97 20.46
N ASP A 127 45.35 36.53 21.33
CA ASP A 127 45.59 37.98 21.38
C ASP A 127 46.44 38.42 20.18
N SER A 128 45.83 39.11 19.21
CA SER A 128 46.52 39.63 18.03
C SER A 128 47.62 40.64 18.37
N LYS A 129 47.56 41.27 19.55
CA LYS A 129 48.57 42.21 20.05
C LYS A 129 49.87 41.51 20.47
N ALA A 130 49.83 40.19 20.70
CA ALA A 130 51.00 39.39 21.04
C ALA A 130 51.79 38.91 19.81
N ILE A 131 51.30 39.17 18.59
CA ILE A 131 51.94 38.72 17.35
C ILE A 131 53.16 39.61 17.03
N PRO A 132 54.38 39.05 16.90
CA PRO A 132 55.57 39.82 16.51
C PRO A 132 55.39 40.54 15.16
N LYS A 133 55.95 41.76 15.01
CA LYS A 133 55.79 42.59 13.80
C LYS A 133 56.21 41.89 12.51
N ASN A 134 57.31 41.13 12.52
CA ASN A 134 57.78 40.36 11.37
C ASN A 134 56.79 39.26 10.95
N VAL A 135 56.12 38.62 11.92
CA VAL A 135 55.06 37.63 11.68
C VAL A 135 53.81 38.33 11.16
N LEU A 136 53.45 39.49 11.69
CA LEU A 136 52.31 40.27 11.20
C LEU A 136 52.47 40.69 9.75
N GLU A 137 53.67 41.12 9.35
CA GLU A 137 53.99 41.48 7.96
C GLU A 137 53.93 40.26 7.03
N TYR A 138 54.41 39.10 7.50
CA TYR A 138 54.23 37.83 6.79
C TYR A 138 52.74 37.48 6.61
N LEU A 139 51.94 37.56 7.67
CA LEU A 139 50.50 37.25 7.63
C LEU A 139 49.73 38.23 6.74
N LYS A 140 50.10 39.50 6.74
CA LYS A 140 49.55 40.51 5.84
C LYS A 140 49.84 40.17 4.38
N ASN A 141 51.08 39.79 4.07
CA ASN A 141 51.50 39.43 2.72
C ASN A 141 50.94 38.08 2.23
N ARG A 142 50.74 37.12 3.15
CA ARG A 142 50.31 35.74 2.83
C ARG A 142 48.80 35.52 2.97
N TYR A 143 48.11 36.34 3.74
CA TYR A 143 46.68 36.14 4.00
C TYR A 143 45.89 37.44 3.99
N GLY A 144 46.50 38.61 3.76
CA GLY A 144 45.79 39.89 3.87
C GLY A 144 45.40 40.26 5.30
N TYR A 145 46.03 39.65 6.31
CA TYR A 145 45.72 39.92 7.71
C TYR A 145 46.32 41.25 8.18
N GLU A 146 45.47 42.17 8.62
CA GLU A 146 45.87 43.52 9.04
C GLU A 146 45.76 43.72 10.56
N GLY A 147 46.09 42.69 11.35
CA GLY A 147 46.03 42.73 12.82
C GLY A 147 44.63 42.49 13.39
N LYS A 148 43.62 42.34 12.52
CA LYS A 148 42.25 41.96 12.83
C LYS A 148 41.79 40.84 11.92
N ASN A 149 40.90 40.00 12.45
CA ASN A 149 40.23 38.99 11.66
C ASN A 149 39.46 39.66 10.52
N TYR A 150 39.32 39.00 9.38
CA TYR A 150 38.50 39.55 8.30
C TYR A 150 37.64 38.50 7.63
N LYS A 151 36.53 38.97 7.08
CA LYS A 151 35.60 38.18 6.26
C LYS A 151 35.07 39.00 5.09
N SER A 152 34.55 38.31 4.09
CA SER A 152 33.93 38.94 2.93
C SER A 152 32.41 38.75 2.95
N ILE A 153 31.70 39.78 2.49
CA ILE A 153 30.25 39.73 2.23
C ILE A 153 30.03 40.01 0.75
N PHE A 154 29.40 39.08 0.05
CA PHE A 154 29.12 39.17 -1.38
C PHE A 154 27.66 39.55 -1.59
N LYS A 155 27.41 40.80 -2.02
CA LYS A 155 26.04 41.31 -2.25
C LYS A 155 25.41 40.80 -3.53
N LYS A 156 26.23 40.33 -4.47
CA LYS A 156 25.84 39.81 -5.80
C LYS A 156 26.37 38.40 -5.99
N GLU A 157 26.06 37.79 -7.13
CA GLU A 157 26.39 36.38 -7.37
C GLU A 157 27.91 36.14 -7.33
N VAL A 158 28.29 34.93 -6.94
CA VAL A 158 29.69 34.48 -6.95
C VAL A 158 29.80 33.24 -7.83
N TYR A 159 30.58 33.36 -8.91
CA TYR A 159 30.85 32.28 -9.83
C TYR A 159 32.31 31.84 -9.70
N ILE A 160 32.53 30.59 -9.33
CA ILE A 160 33.87 29.99 -9.24
C ILE A 160 34.04 29.05 -10.44
N ASN A 161 34.34 29.63 -11.59
CA ASN A 161 34.47 28.94 -12.87
C ASN A 161 35.94 28.69 -13.23
N CYS A 162 36.71 28.15 -12.29
CA CYS A 162 38.10 27.73 -12.47
C CYS A 162 38.37 26.42 -11.71
N ASN A 163 39.45 25.73 -12.09
CA ASN A 163 39.99 24.65 -11.28
C ASN A 163 40.94 25.24 -10.23
N CYS A 164 40.80 24.82 -8.99
CA CYS A 164 41.63 25.29 -7.89
C CYS A 164 42.62 24.21 -7.47
N PHE A 165 43.91 24.45 -7.73
CA PHE A 165 44.98 23.58 -7.28
C PHE A 165 45.32 23.79 -5.80
N GLU A 166 45.28 25.04 -5.35
CA GLU A 166 45.42 25.42 -3.94
C GLU A 166 44.07 25.55 -3.22
N ARG A 167 44.12 25.65 -1.89
CA ARG A 167 42.91 25.75 -1.06
C ARG A 167 42.16 27.05 -1.34
N LEU A 168 40.86 26.91 -1.55
CA LEU A 168 39.91 28.02 -1.60
C LEU A 168 39.26 28.18 -0.23
N ASN A 169 39.45 29.34 0.42
CA ASN A 169 38.94 29.63 1.75
C ASN A 169 37.96 30.81 1.74
N PHE A 170 36.71 30.48 2.00
CA PHE A 170 35.58 31.38 2.20
C PHE A 170 35.03 31.34 3.63
N SER A 171 35.73 30.76 4.61
CA SER A 171 35.21 30.60 5.97
C SER A 171 34.61 31.90 6.53
N HIS A 172 33.52 31.83 7.29
CA HIS A 172 32.84 33.01 7.88
C HIS A 172 32.31 34.04 6.86
N CYS A 173 32.36 33.77 5.55
CA CYS A 173 31.82 34.68 4.55
C CYS A 173 30.30 34.58 4.47
N GLU A 174 29.70 35.63 3.94
CA GLU A 174 28.26 35.70 3.72
C GLU A 174 27.96 35.97 2.25
N PHE A 175 27.04 35.20 1.69
CA PHE A 175 26.63 35.29 0.30
C PHE A 175 25.16 35.69 0.24
N GLU A 176 24.89 36.92 -0.19
CA GLU A 176 23.51 37.45 -0.27
C GLU A 176 22.79 37.00 -1.55
N SER A 177 23.54 36.53 -2.54
CA SER A 177 23.03 36.06 -3.84
C SER A 177 23.61 34.69 -4.21
N LYS A 178 23.28 34.20 -5.41
CA LYS A 178 23.61 32.85 -5.87
C LYS A 178 25.12 32.60 -5.87
N VAL A 179 25.52 31.42 -5.40
CA VAL A 179 26.90 30.92 -5.54
C VAL A 179 26.89 29.72 -6.48
N SER A 180 27.78 29.70 -7.47
CA SER A 180 27.81 28.61 -8.44
C SER A 180 29.22 28.30 -8.94
N LEU A 181 29.50 27.03 -9.20
CA LEU A 181 30.72 26.61 -9.89
C LEU A 181 30.64 26.79 -11.42
N ARG A 182 29.50 27.29 -11.94
CA ARG A 182 29.18 27.29 -13.36
C ARG A 182 28.66 28.64 -13.83
N PHE A 183 29.37 29.26 -14.77
CA PHE A 183 28.88 30.44 -15.48
C PHE A 183 28.10 30.08 -16.75
N LEU A 184 28.40 28.92 -17.36
CA LEU A 184 27.75 28.34 -18.54
C LEU A 184 27.37 26.89 -18.20
N LYS A 185 26.19 26.41 -18.64
CA LYS A 185 25.70 25.03 -18.39
C LYS A 185 26.53 23.99 -19.16
N ASP A 186 27.82 23.83 -18.86
CA ASP A 186 28.61 22.69 -19.33
C ASP A 186 28.67 21.59 -18.25
N ASN A 187 28.47 20.33 -18.64
CA ASN A 187 28.51 19.17 -17.73
C ASN A 187 29.95 18.77 -17.37
N LYS A 188 30.82 19.76 -17.16
CA LYS A 188 32.22 19.54 -16.79
C LYS A 188 32.38 19.66 -15.29
N TYR A 189 33.29 18.84 -14.76
CA TYR A 189 33.71 18.95 -13.38
C TYR A 189 34.53 20.22 -13.18
N LYS A 190 34.36 20.85 -12.01
CA LYS A 190 35.29 21.86 -11.50
C LYS A 190 36.09 21.25 -10.37
N GLU A 191 37.40 21.19 -10.55
CA GLU A 191 38.30 20.44 -9.69
C GLU A 191 38.94 21.32 -8.62
N PHE A 192 38.84 20.89 -7.37
CA PHE A 192 39.40 21.52 -6.17
C PHE A 192 40.36 20.55 -5.50
N HIS A 193 41.60 20.51 -5.97
CA HIS A 193 42.60 19.51 -5.57
C HIS A 193 42.92 19.55 -4.08
N ASN A 194 43.03 20.75 -3.50
CA ASN A 194 43.38 20.94 -2.09
C ASN A 194 42.15 21.23 -1.18
N GLY A 195 40.97 20.82 -1.62
CA GLY A 195 39.71 21.04 -0.90
C GLY A 195 39.27 22.51 -0.84
N VAL A 196 38.10 22.72 -0.24
CA VAL A 196 37.51 24.06 -0.01
C VAL A 196 37.14 24.24 1.45
N ASP A 197 37.15 25.48 1.92
CA ASP A 197 36.71 25.85 3.26
C ASP A 197 35.58 26.87 3.21
N PHE A 198 34.36 26.42 3.48
CA PHE A 198 33.19 27.26 3.66
C PHE A 198 32.71 27.23 5.12
N SER A 199 33.57 26.85 6.09
CA SER A 199 33.12 26.73 7.48
C SER A 199 32.55 28.06 8.01
N ASN A 200 31.43 28.02 8.72
CA ASN A 200 30.70 29.18 9.25
C ASN A 200 30.14 30.14 8.18
N CYS A 201 29.93 29.68 6.95
CA CYS A 201 29.33 30.50 5.90
C CYS A 201 27.81 30.60 6.02
N ILE A 202 27.27 31.74 5.57
CA ILE A 202 25.82 31.94 5.41
C ILE A 202 25.53 32.16 3.92
N PHE A 203 24.70 31.29 3.35
CA PHE A 203 24.22 31.38 1.97
C PHE A 203 22.73 31.74 1.99
N LYS A 204 22.41 33.01 1.71
CA LYS A 204 21.02 33.52 1.71
C LYS A 204 20.23 33.11 0.45
N ASN A 205 20.91 32.64 -0.59
CA ASN A 205 20.31 32.29 -1.88
C ASN A 205 20.80 30.91 -2.37
N GLU A 206 20.35 30.50 -3.56
CA GLU A 206 20.64 29.19 -4.16
C GLU A 206 22.16 28.95 -4.30
N VAL A 207 22.57 27.70 -4.04
CA VAL A 207 23.96 27.24 -4.21
C VAL A 207 23.98 26.10 -5.21
N ASP A 208 24.76 26.26 -6.28
CA ASP A 208 24.91 25.27 -7.35
C ASP A 208 26.36 24.79 -7.45
N PHE A 209 26.62 23.70 -6.74
CA PHE A 209 27.88 22.95 -6.71
C PHE A 209 27.75 21.62 -7.45
N SER A 210 26.88 21.57 -8.47
CA SER A 210 26.77 20.40 -9.32
C SER A 210 28.10 20.09 -10.04
N TYR A 211 28.45 18.80 -10.13
CA TYR A 211 29.74 18.32 -10.66
C TYR A 211 30.96 18.96 -9.96
N PHE A 212 30.87 19.14 -8.65
CA PHE A 212 31.99 19.55 -7.82
C PHE A 212 32.95 18.36 -7.63
N ALA A 213 34.21 18.53 -8.03
CA ALA A 213 35.26 17.54 -7.79
C ALA A 213 36.22 18.06 -6.71
N SER A 214 36.45 17.29 -5.64
CA SER A 214 37.29 17.74 -4.53
C SER A 214 38.27 16.69 -4.05
N GLY A 215 39.51 17.11 -3.77
CA GLY A 215 40.61 16.23 -3.35
C GLY A 215 41.30 15.49 -4.50
N THR A 216 41.03 15.87 -5.75
CA THR A 216 41.51 15.17 -6.95
C THR A 216 43.05 15.05 -6.92
N PRO A 217 43.62 13.87 -7.23
CA PRO A 217 45.07 13.69 -7.24
C PRO A 217 45.74 14.75 -8.11
N LEU A 218 46.83 15.29 -7.59
CA LEU A 218 47.68 16.19 -8.34
C LEU A 218 48.37 15.42 -9.50
N PRO A 219 48.49 15.99 -10.71
CA PRO A 219 49.23 15.38 -11.82
C PRO A 219 50.65 14.94 -11.44
N ASP A 220 51.17 13.91 -12.09
CA ASP A 220 52.54 13.41 -11.89
C ASP A 220 53.56 14.56 -11.99
N ASN A 221 54.51 14.62 -11.03
CA ASN A 221 55.53 15.66 -10.80
C ASN A 221 55.21 16.77 -9.76
N LYS A 222 54.14 16.65 -8.96
CA LYS A 222 53.81 17.62 -7.90
C LYS A 222 54.28 17.15 -6.51
N TYR A 223 55.01 18.01 -5.78
CA TYR A 223 55.70 17.68 -4.52
C TYR A 223 54.90 17.97 -3.23
N TYR A 224 53.69 18.54 -3.31
CA TYR A 224 52.89 18.90 -2.14
C TYR A 224 51.54 18.18 -2.13
N ASN A 225 51.53 16.92 -1.69
CA ASN A 225 50.30 16.16 -1.46
C ASN A 225 49.81 16.36 -0.03
N ASN A 226 49.32 17.56 0.29
CA ASN A 226 48.55 17.78 1.52
C ASN A 226 47.09 17.99 1.16
N ALA A 227 46.44 17.06 0.44
CA ALA A 227 45.02 17.16 0.08
C ALA A 227 44.17 17.43 1.33
N GLN A 228 43.84 18.69 1.58
CA GLN A 228 43.11 19.09 2.78
C GLN A 228 41.64 18.69 2.63
N ASN A 229 40.96 18.60 3.77
CA ASN A 229 39.54 18.27 3.81
C ASN A 229 38.67 19.40 3.26
N THR A 230 37.52 19.03 2.72
CA THR A 230 36.46 19.93 2.28
C THR A 230 35.49 20.21 3.42
N LEU A 231 35.31 21.47 3.77
CA LEU A 231 34.61 21.89 4.98
C LEU A 231 33.39 22.75 4.66
N PHE A 232 32.23 22.30 5.13
CA PHE A 232 30.95 23.01 5.16
C PHE A 232 30.39 23.00 6.61
N LYS A 233 31.29 23.10 7.59
CA LYS A 233 30.94 23.04 9.01
C LYS A 233 30.20 24.31 9.42
N ASP A 234 29.16 24.18 10.23
CA ASP A 234 28.40 25.31 10.79
C ASP A 234 27.84 26.25 9.70
N CYS A 235 27.64 25.74 8.47
CA CYS A 235 27.05 26.49 7.38
C CYS A 235 25.54 26.65 7.54
N ILE A 236 25.00 27.80 7.13
CA ILE A 236 23.56 28.02 7.00
C ILE A 236 23.23 28.21 5.52
N PHE A 237 22.41 27.30 4.98
CA PHE A 237 21.88 27.39 3.62
C PHE A 237 20.40 27.74 3.69
N GLU A 238 20.05 28.98 3.31
CA GLU A 238 18.68 29.47 3.41
C GLU A 238 17.78 29.04 2.25
N ASN A 239 18.38 28.66 1.13
CA ASN A 239 17.70 28.24 -0.10
C ASN A 239 18.27 26.91 -0.63
N LYS A 240 17.83 26.48 -1.81
CA LYS A 240 18.19 25.21 -2.42
C LYS A 240 19.69 25.07 -2.63
N VAL A 241 20.21 23.86 -2.40
CA VAL A 241 21.62 23.52 -2.59
C VAL A 241 21.74 22.30 -3.47
N ASP A 242 22.59 22.37 -4.49
CA ASP A 242 22.76 21.30 -5.45
C ASP A 242 24.22 20.82 -5.48
N PHE A 243 24.43 19.54 -5.20
CA PHE A 243 25.69 18.81 -5.30
C PHE A 243 25.61 17.66 -6.30
N HIS A 244 24.58 17.55 -7.15
CA HIS A 244 24.43 16.35 -7.99
C HIS A 244 25.67 16.06 -8.86
N ASN A 245 25.94 14.78 -9.10
CA ASN A 245 27.12 14.31 -9.85
C ASN A 245 28.47 14.79 -9.28
N SER A 246 28.57 15.11 -8.00
CA SER A 246 29.83 15.54 -7.38
C SER A 246 30.71 14.36 -6.98
N LYS A 247 32.03 14.54 -7.05
CA LYS A 247 33.02 13.53 -6.70
C LYS A 247 34.00 14.03 -5.64
N ILE A 248 33.96 13.40 -4.47
CA ILE A 248 34.73 13.81 -3.29
C ILE A 248 35.74 12.71 -2.95
N THR A 249 37.02 12.95 -3.23
CA THR A 249 38.12 11.99 -3.00
C THR A 249 38.89 12.26 -1.69
N ASN A 250 38.74 13.45 -1.10
CA ASN A 250 39.17 13.80 0.26
C ASN A 250 38.04 13.58 1.28
N ASN A 251 38.25 13.94 2.55
CA ASN A 251 37.15 13.93 3.52
C ASN A 251 36.29 15.19 3.36
N ILE A 252 34.98 15.06 3.57
CA ILE A 252 34.02 16.15 3.57
C ILE A 252 33.25 16.22 4.89
N TYR A 253 33.07 17.44 5.41
CA TYR A 253 32.39 17.67 6.69
C TYR A 253 31.30 18.73 6.55
N PHE A 254 30.04 18.30 6.68
CA PHE A 254 28.85 19.15 6.81
C PHE A 254 28.44 19.35 8.28
N ASN A 255 29.36 19.17 9.24
CA ASN A 255 29.00 19.12 10.66
C ASN A 255 28.22 20.37 11.09
N ASN A 256 27.09 20.20 11.77
CA ASN A 256 26.19 21.27 12.21
C ASN A 256 25.65 22.17 11.09
N ALA A 257 25.74 21.76 9.82
CA ALA A 257 25.15 22.52 8.73
C ALA A 257 23.61 22.51 8.82
N HIS A 258 23.00 23.65 8.52
CA HIS A 258 21.54 23.82 8.51
C HIS A 258 21.05 24.09 7.09
N PHE A 259 20.34 23.11 6.52
CA PHE A 259 19.68 23.22 5.22
C PHE A 259 18.21 23.60 5.42
N LYS A 260 17.85 24.87 5.15
CA LYS A 260 16.48 25.38 5.30
C LYS A 260 15.57 25.02 4.11
N ASP A 261 16.14 24.71 2.94
CA ASP A 261 15.41 24.22 1.75
C ASP A 261 15.98 22.86 1.28
N TYR A 262 15.52 22.36 0.13
CA TYR A 262 15.93 21.08 -0.47
C TYR A 262 17.42 21.08 -0.80
N VAL A 263 18.08 19.95 -0.52
CA VAL A 263 19.47 19.68 -0.91
C VAL A 263 19.55 18.42 -1.76
N ASP A 264 20.32 18.49 -2.84
CA ASP A 264 20.48 17.39 -3.78
C ASP A 264 21.90 16.83 -3.79
N PHE A 265 22.07 15.59 -3.35
CA PHE A 265 23.31 14.81 -3.45
C PHE A 265 23.21 13.69 -4.50
N HIS A 266 22.22 13.72 -5.41
CA HIS A 266 22.02 12.69 -6.43
C HIS A 266 23.30 12.35 -7.18
N GLU A 267 23.63 11.05 -7.27
CA GLU A 267 24.85 10.55 -7.94
C GLU A 267 26.17 11.14 -7.38
N CYS A 268 26.21 11.54 -6.11
CA CYS A 268 27.47 11.89 -5.46
C CYS A 268 28.33 10.64 -5.16
N GLU A 269 29.64 10.76 -5.37
CA GLU A 269 30.65 9.77 -4.98
C GLU A 269 31.50 10.29 -3.82
N PHE A 270 31.50 9.57 -2.69
CA PHE A 270 32.35 9.85 -1.54
C PHE A 270 33.38 8.72 -1.37
N GLU A 271 34.66 9.00 -1.64
CA GLU A 271 35.73 7.99 -1.55
C GLU A 271 36.33 7.84 -0.16
N LYS A 272 36.19 8.85 0.72
CA LYS A 272 36.65 8.85 2.12
C LYS A 272 35.52 9.26 3.08
N THR A 273 35.86 9.81 4.27
CA THR A 273 34.89 10.20 5.30
C THR A 273 33.94 11.29 4.80
N ALA A 274 32.63 11.02 4.89
CA ALA A 274 31.56 12.00 4.67
C ALA A 274 30.79 12.20 5.97
N SER A 275 30.97 13.34 6.61
CA SER A 275 30.41 13.60 7.94
C SER A 275 29.23 14.57 7.86
N PHE A 276 28.05 14.10 8.28
CA PHE A 276 26.81 14.84 8.44
C PHE A 276 26.43 14.99 9.92
N TYR A 277 27.42 14.95 10.82
CA TYR A 277 27.20 15.07 12.26
C TYR A 277 26.40 16.32 12.62
N GLY A 278 25.27 16.18 13.32
CA GLY A 278 24.48 17.34 13.76
C GLY A 278 23.81 18.13 12.64
N VAL A 279 23.76 17.61 11.40
CA VAL A 279 23.11 18.30 10.28
C VAL A 279 21.61 18.41 10.52
N ARG A 280 21.03 19.55 10.17
CA ARG A 280 19.58 19.78 10.23
C ARG A 280 19.00 19.96 8.84
N PHE A 281 18.05 19.10 8.48
CA PHE A 281 17.29 19.20 7.24
C PHE A 281 15.85 19.67 7.53
N GLU A 282 15.47 20.87 7.08
CA GLU A 282 14.07 21.33 7.16
C GLU A 282 13.17 20.70 6.09
N LYS A 283 13.77 20.27 4.97
CA LYS A 283 13.11 19.55 3.87
C LYS A 283 13.87 18.28 3.49
N VAL A 284 13.20 17.36 2.81
CA VAL A 284 13.75 16.03 2.50
C VAL A 284 15.01 16.15 1.61
N PRO A 285 16.16 15.59 2.03
CA PRO A 285 17.37 15.56 1.20
C PRO A 285 17.31 14.43 0.17
N ASN A 286 17.90 14.66 -1.01
CA ASN A 286 18.02 13.64 -2.05
C ASN A 286 19.40 12.98 -2.01
N PHE A 287 19.47 11.70 -1.64
CA PHE A 287 20.67 10.86 -1.66
C PHE A 287 20.57 9.72 -2.69
N SER A 288 19.66 9.86 -3.67
CA SER A 288 19.45 8.80 -4.66
C SER A 288 20.70 8.56 -5.49
N ALA A 289 21.02 7.28 -5.73
CA ALA A 289 22.24 6.84 -6.39
C ALA A 289 23.56 7.39 -5.78
N CYS A 290 23.55 7.88 -4.53
CA CYS A 290 24.79 8.20 -3.82
C CYS A 290 25.63 6.95 -3.61
N TYR A 291 26.94 7.09 -3.81
CA TYR A 291 27.92 6.05 -3.56
C TYR A 291 28.86 6.45 -2.42
N PHE A 292 28.82 5.68 -1.33
CA PHE A 292 29.80 5.76 -0.24
C PHE A 292 30.77 4.59 -0.36
N LYS A 293 32.03 4.86 -0.71
CA LYS A 293 33.06 3.82 -0.86
C LYS A 293 33.30 3.04 0.44
N GLU A 294 33.28 3.75 1.57
CA GLU A 294 33.37 3.17 2.90
C GLU A 294 32.18 3.61 3.78
N PRO A 295 31.07 2.84 3.82
CA PRO A 295 29.87 3.20 4.58
C PRO A 295 30.10 3.42 6.09
N LYS A 296 31.07 2.73 6.70
CA LYS A 296 31.43 2.91 8.12
C LYS A 296 32.10 4.27 8.40
N ALA A 297 32.67 4.91 7.38
CA ALA A 297 33.32 6.22 7.50
C ALA A 297 32.32 7.38 7.33
N VAL A 298 31.06 7.10 7.00
CA VAL A 298 30.00 8.12 6.94
C VAL A 298 29.56 8.43 8.37
N ASN A 299 29.40 9.69 8.76
CA ASN A 299 28.89 10.03 10.10
C ASN A 299 27.49 10.64 9.99
N LEU A 300 26.48 9.91 10.45
CA LEU A 300 25.07 10.36 10.46
C LEU A 300 24.55 10.61 11.89
N THR A 301 25.44 10.64 12.89
CA THR A 301 25.04 10.83 14.29
C THR A 301 24.39 12.21 14.48
N ASN A 302 23.27 12.25 15.20
CA ASN A 302 22.53 13.48 15.52
C ASN A 302 22.02 14.25 14.28
N VAL A 303 21.80 13.58 13.15
CA VAL A 303 21.09 14.22 12.02
C VAL A 303 19.65 14.52 12.44
N ASN A 304 19.28 15.80 12.47
CA ASN A 304 17.92 16.22 12.82
C ASN A 304 17.00 16.05 11.61
N ILE A 305 16.01 15.15 11.75
CA ILE A 305 14.96 14.87 10.78
C ILE A 305 13.55 15.15 11.33
N ASP A 306 13.42 15.98 12.37
CA ASP A 306 12.13 16.23 13.05
C ASP A 306 11.04 16.78 12.10
N LYS A 307 11.48 17.44 11.02
CA LYS A 307 10.62 18.03 9.99
C LYS A 307 10.28 17.06 8.86
N LEU A 308 10.95 15.90 8.78
CA LEU A 308 10.75 14.91 7.73
C LEU A 308 9.60 13.97 8.12
N ASP A 309 8.36 14.43 7.91
CA ASP A 309 7.16 13.62 8.08
C ASP A 309 6.57 13.14 6.73
N PHE A 310 5.55 12.29 6.78
CA PHE A 310 4.89 11.79 5.57
C PHE A 310 4.35 12.91 4.67
N LYS A 311 3.93 14.05 5.23
CA LYS A 311 3.44 15.19 4.45
C LYS A 311 4.59 15.87 3.71
N SER A 312 5.75 16.02 4.35
CA SER A 312 6.95 16.58 3.71
C SER A 312 7.42 15.76 2.51
N LEU A 313 7.26 14.42 2.55
CA LEU A 313 7.58 13.52 1.43
C LEU A 313 6.59 13.70 0.26
N GLU A 314 5.30 13.87 0.55
CA GLU A 314 4.30 14.21 -0.48
C GLU A 314 4.64 15.57 -1.13
N GLN A 315 4.97 16.58 -0.31
CA GLN A 315 5.37 17.91 -0.77
C GLN A 315 6.63 17.87 -1.62
N TYR A 316 7.65 17.07 -1.25
CA TYR A 316 8.85 16.91 -2.06
C TYR A 316 8.52 16.46 -3.49
N ILE A 317 7.62 15.49 -3.65
CA ILE A 317 7.22 15.00 -4.97
C ILE A 317 6.45 16.08 -5.73
N GLU A 318 5.53 16.79 -5.07
CA GLU A 318 4.71 17.85 -5.67
C GLU A 318 5.54 19.06 -6.11
N ASP A 319 6.52 19.47 -5.31
CA ASP A 319 7.36 20.64 -5.55
C ASP A 319 8.40 20.39 -6.64
N ASN A 320 8.93 19.17 -6.75
CA ASN A 320 10.10 18.89 -7.59
C ASN A 320 9.79 18.17 -8.92
N TYR A 321 8.61 17.56 -9.09
CA TYR A 321 8.34 16.82 -10.34
C TYR A 321 8.31 17.67 -11.62
N LYS A 322 8.07 18.98 -11.51
CA LYS A 322 8.06 19.92 -12.64
C LYS A 322 9.45 20.49 -12.93
N ASP A 323 10.43 19.62 -13.03
CA ASP A 323 11.83 19.98 -13.34
C ASP A 323 12.00 20.48 -14.79
N GLU A 324 13.23 20.88 -15.15
CA GLU A 324 13.54 21.33 -16.51
C GLU A 324 13.21 20.27 -17.57
N SER A 325 13.42 18.99 -17.27
CA SER A 325 13.09 17.88 -18.18
C SER A 325 11.58 17.81 -18.43
N TYR A 326 10.76 17.89 -17.38
CA TYR A 326 9.30 17.95 -17.50
C TYR A 326 8.85 19.15 -18.34
N LYS A 327 9.40 20.33 -18.06
CA LYS A 327 9.07 21.57 -18.80
C LYS A 327 9.43 21.45 -20.28
N ASN A 328 10.55 20.80 -20.60
CA ASN A 328 10.99 20.57 -21.97
C ASN A 328 10.12 19.53 -22.68
N GLU A 329 9.80 18.41 -22.03
CA GLU A 329 8.95 17.35 -22.58
C GLU A 329 7.50 17.80 -22.78
N THR A 330 6.98 18.68 -21.92
CA THR A 330 5.62 19.21 -22.05
C THR A 330 5.50 20.43 -22.97
N LYS A 331 6.63 21.00 -23.42
CA LYS A 331 6.65 22.20 -24.25
C LYS A 331 5.98 21.93 -25.61
N GLY A 332 4.89 22.65 -25.89
CA GLY A 332 4.17 22.54 -27.15
C GLY A 332 3.19 21.35 -27.23
N ILE A 333 3.07 20.54 -26.17
CA ILE A 333 2.03 19.49 -26.09
C ILE A 333 0.72 20.14 -25.66
N GLN A 334 -0.35 19.90 -26.43
CA GLN A 334 -1.71 20.35 -26.11
C GLN A 334 -2.61 19.21 -25.61
N ASP A 335 -2.22 17.94 -25.81
CA ASP A 335 -2.99 16.79 -25.31
C ASP A 335 -2.82 16.66 -23.79
N GLU A 336 -3.86 17.05 -23.05
CA GLU A 336 -3.93 16.93 -21.58
C GLU A 336 -3.61 15.51 -21.08
N LYS A 337 -3.93 14.47 -21.86
CA LYS A 337 -3.66 13.08 -21.46
C LYS A 337 -2.18 12.72 -21.57
N GLU A 338 -1.49 13.29 -22.55
CA GLU A 338 -0.05 13.13 -22.72
C GLU A 338 0.71 13.89 -21.63
N ILE A 339 0.28 15.12 -21.32
CA ILE A 339 0.81 15.90 -20.19
C ILE A 339 0.63 15.13 -18.87
N PHE A 340 -0.54 14.52 -18.65
CA PHE A 340 -0.79 13.71 -17.45
C PHE A 340 0.11 12.47 -17.38
N LYS A 341 0.42 11.83 -18.53
CA LYS A 341 1.33 10.68 -18.56
C LYS A 341 2.75 11.11 -18.16
N ILE A 342 3.25 12.17 -18.77
CA ILE A 342 4.57 12.73 -18.48
C ILE A 342 4.61 13.13 -16.99
N GLN A 343 3.58 13.81 -16.49
CA GLN A 343 3.46 14.15 -15.06
C GLN A 343 3.61 12.92 -14.15
N ASN A 344 2.90 11.81 -14.42
CA ASN A 344 3.04 10.61 -13.59
C ASN A 344 4.43 9.98 -13.69
N GLU A 345 5.07 10.02 -14.86
CA GLU A 345 6.43 9.49 -15.04
C GLU A 345 7.46 10.27 -14.23
N HIS A 346 7.37 11.61 -14.23
CA HIS A 346 8.20 12.45 -13.38
C HIS A 346 7.89 12.25 -11.89
N GLN A 347 6.61 12.29 -11.48
CA GLN A 347 6.24 12.03 -10.07
C GLN A 347 6.75 10.66 -9.59
N LEU A 348 6.66 9.64 -10.45
CA LEU A 348 7.18 8.30 -10.16
C LEU A 348 8.71 8.30 -10.00
N ARG A 349 9.44 9.06 -10.81
CA ARG A 349 10.89 9.23 -10.68
C ARG A 349 11.24 9.81 -9.32
N TYR A 350 10.61 10.91 -8.91
CA TYR A 350 10.87 11.53 -7.62
C TYR A 350 10.49 10.62 -6.44
N ALA A 351 9.39 9.88 -6.52
CA ALA A 351 9.04 8.88 -5.50
C ALA A 351 10.10 7.75 -5.40
N LYS A 352 10.65 7.30 -6.53
CA LYS A 352 11.75 6.31 -6.56
C LYS A 352 13.03 6.88 -5.98
N ASN A 353 13.37 8.13 -6.30
CA ASN A 353 14.55 8.80 -5.75
C ASN A 353 14.46 8.94 -4.23
N LEU A 354 13.29 9.30 -3.69
CA LEU A 354 13.08 9.33 -2.23
C LEU A 354 13.31 7.96 -1.59
N LYS A 355 12.67 6.92 -2.14
CA LYS A 355 12.82 5.55 -1.64
C LYS A 355 14.29 5.12 -1.67
N ASP A 356 15.00 5.41 -2.75
CA ASP A 356 16.42 5.06 -2.90
C ASP A 356 17.31 5.86 -1.93
N SER A 357 17.04 7.15 -1.75
CA SER A 357 17.74 8.02 -0.77
C SER A 357 17.66 7.43 0.64
N PHE A 358 16.45 7.07 1.07
CA PHE A 358 16.25 6.49 2.40
C PHE A 358 16.86 5.09 2.52
N ARG A 359 16.85 4.30 1.44
CA ARG A 359 17.54 3.01 1.39
C ARG A 359 19.05 3.18 1.58
N VAL A 360 19.69 4.11 0.86
CA VAL A 360 21.13 4.39 0.98
C VAL A 360 21.50 4.78 2.42
N ILE A 361 20.78 5.74 3.01
CA ILE A 361 21.03 6.19 4.39
C ILE A 361 20.81 5.06 5.40
N LYS A 362 19.72 4.31 5.25
CA LYS A 362 19.42 3.15 6.10
C LYS A 362 20.52 2.08 6.01
N ASP A 363 20.99 1.75 4.80
CA ASP A 363 22.04 0.75 4.59
C ASP A 363 23.36 1.19 5.27
N VAL A 364 23.72 2.47 5.19
CA VAL A 364 24.84 3.07 5.94
C VAL A 364 24.66 2.87 7.45
N LEU A 365 23.52 3.26 8.00
CA LEU A 365 23.25 3.14 9.45
C LEU A 365 23.23 1.68 9.94
N ILE A 366 22.78 0.73 9.10
CA ILE A 366 22.87 -0.70 9.41
C ILE A 366 24.33 -1.13 9.57
N THR A 367 25.24 -0.69 8.69
CA THR A 367 26.67 -1.02 8.80
C THR A 367 27.35 -0.45 10.06
N GLN A 368 26.74 0.57 10.66
CA GLN A 368 27.20 1.26 11.87
C GLN A 368 26.56 0.72 13.16
N ASN A 369 25.67 -0.28 13.06
CA ASN A 369 24.87 -0.80 14.16
C ASN A 369 23.98 0.26 14.86
N ASN A 370 23.60 1.35 14.18
CA ASN A 370 22.73 2.39 14.74
C ASN A 370 21.24 2.03 14.61
N LYS A 371 20.79 1.06 15.41
CA LYS A 371 19.44 0.46 15.29
C LYS A 371 18.28 1.46 15.43
N LEU A 372 18.43 2.50 16.26
CA LEU A 372 17.35 3.47 16.51
C LEU A 372 17.11 4.33 15.28
N GLU A 373 18.16 4.98 14.75
CA GLU A 373 18.05 5.81 13.56
C GLU A 373 17.62 5.00 12.32
N VAL A 374 18.09 3.75 12.17
CA VAL A 374 17.67 2.84 11.08
C VAL A 374 16.13 2.73 11.00
N GLN A 375 15.42 2.71 12.13
CA GLN A 375 13.97 2.56 12.12
C GLN A 375 13.25 3.78 11.56
N GLU A 376 13.74 4.98 11.84
CA GLU A 376 13.13 6.23 11.38
C GLU A 376 13.28 6.36 9.85
N TRP A 377 14.49 6.13 9.34
CA TRP A 377 14.74 6.14 7.89
C TRP A 377 14.01 5.03 7.15
N HIS A 378 13.93 3.82 7.73
CA HIS A 378 13.19 2.72 7.12
C HIS A 378 11.66 2.97 7.07
N LYS A 379 11.11 3.70 8.05
CA LYS A 379 9.70 4.14 8.02
C LYS A 379 9.46 5.09 6.84
N LEU A 380 10.38 6.02 6.58
CA LEU A 380 10.31 6.93 5.43
C LEU A 380 10.45 6.18 4.10
N GLU A 381 11.37 5.21 4.02
CA GLU A 381 11.55 4.32 2.86
C GLU A 381 10.26 3.58 2.49
N LEU A 382 9.60 2.95 3.48
CA LEU A 382 8.37 2.17 3.24
C LEU A 382 7.20 3.06 2.79
N TYR A 383 7.11 4.28 3.30
CA TYR A 383 6.10 5.23 2.86
C TYR A 383 6.40 5.79 1.46
N ALA A 384 7.67 6.04 1.13
CA ALA A 384 8.07 6.37 -0.25
C ALA A 384 7.70 5.22 -1.22
N LYS A 385 7.84 3.96 -0.80
CA LYS A 385 7.37 2.80 -1.58
C LYS A 385 5.83 2.77 -1.72
N GLU A 386 5.06 3.10 -0.68
CA GLU A 386 3.60 3.26 -0.77
C GLU A 386 3.25 4.28 -1.86
N LYS A 387 3.94 5.44 -1.88
CA LYS A 387 3.74 6.48 -2.89
C LYS A 387 4.12 6.08 -4.30
N GLU A 388 5.24 5.38 -4.45
CA GLU A 388 5.64 4.79 -5.73
C GLU A 388 4.52 3.89 -6.30
N LEU A 389 3.92 3.04 -5.46
CA LEU A 389 2.83 2.14 -5.87
C LEU A 389 1.54 2.92 -6.19
N GLU A 390 1.15 3.90 -5.35
CA GLU A 390 -0.01 4.78 -5.61
C GLU A 390 0.09 5.43 -7.02
N ILE A 391 1.27 5.93 -7.39
CA ILE A 391 1.52 6.57 -8.70
C ILE A 391 1.58 5.53 -9.85
N GLN A 392 2.13 4.33 -9.63
CA GLN A 392 2.10 3.28 -10.66
C GLN A 392 0.67 2.83 -10.99
N LEU A 393 -0.19 2.75 -9.97
CA LEU A 393 -1.59 2.39 -10.13
C LEU A 393 -2.37 3.45 -10.91
N SER A 394 -2.06 4.74 -10.77
CA SER A 394 -2.70 5.82 -11.55
C SER A 394 -2.33 5.74 -13.05
N LYS A 395 -1.09 5.37 -13.39
CA LYS A 395 -0.60 5.26 -14.78
C LYS A 395 -1.34 4.18 -15.59
N ASN A 396 -1.53 3.00 -15.00
CA ASN A 396 -2.19 1.86 -15.65
C ASN A 396 -3.62 2.18 -16.12
N LYS A 397 -4.29 3.17 -15.52
CA LYS A 397 -5.65 3.57 -15.91
C LYS A 397 -5.71 4.23 -17.30
N ASN A 398 -4.66 4.95 -17.71
CA ASN A 398 -4.66 5.78 -18.92
C ASN A 398 -3.98 5.12 -20.14
N ASP A 399 -2.92 4.33 -19.95
CA ASP A 399 -2.27 3.61 -21.07
C ASP A 399 -3.23 2.59 -21.72
N ASN A 400 -4.22 2.12 -20.98
CA ASN A 400 -5.27 1.24 -21.48
C ASN A 400 -6.33 1.91 -22.34
N LEU A 401 -6.44 3.25 -22.30
CA LEU A 401 -7.28 4.03 -23.20
C LEU A 401 -6.59 4.25 -24.56
N LYS A 402 -5.25 4.31 -24.61
CA LYS A 402 -4.46 4.51 -25.85
C LYS A 402 -4.53 3.34 -26.85
N LYS A 403 -4.74 2.10 -26.41
CA LYS A 403 -4.87 0.93 -27.31
C LYS A 403 -6.21 0.86 -28.05
N GLU A 404 -7.20 1.66 -27.67
CA GLU A 404 -8.53 1.68 -28.30
C GLU A 404 -8.64 2.61 -29.50
N SER A 405 -7.89 3.72 -29.55
CA SER A 405 -8.00 4.69 -30.66
C SER A 405 -7.28 4.26 -31.95
N LYS A 406 -6.28 3.38 -31.87
CA LYS A 406 -5.51 2.91 -33.03
C LYS A 406 -6.17 1.76 -33.83
N ASN A 407 -7.35 1.26 -33.42
CA ASN A 407 -7.97 0.07 -34.02
C ASN A 407 -9.40 0.28 -34.57
N GLN A 408 -9.73 1.47 -35.08
CA GLN A 408 -11.02 1.70 -35.74
C GLN A 408 -10.84 2.25 -37.16
N VAL A 409 -10.89 1.34 -38.14
CA VAL A 409 -11.31 1.67 -39.52
C VAL A 409 -12.35 0.62 -39.90
N TYR A 410 -13.59 1.04 -40.16
CA TYR A 410 -14.61 0.17 -40.76
C TYR A 410 -15.53 0.98 -41.70
N ASN A 411 -15.83 0.42 -42.87
CA ASN A 411 -16.52 1.05 -43.99
C ASN A 411 -18.05 0.86 -43.89
N PRO A 412 -18.92 1.87 -44.10
CA PRO A 412 -20.34 1.83 -43.70
C PRO A 412 -21.37 1.46 -44.79
N LYS A 413 -21.05 0.65 -45.81
CA LYS A 413 -21.93 0.45 -46.98
C LYS A 413 -22.83 -0.80 -47.05
N ASP A 414 -22.97 -1.61 -46.00
CA ASP A 414 -23.59 -2.96 -46.17
C ASP A 414 -25.01 -3.20 -45.60
N TYR A 415 -25.89 -2.20 -45.44
CA TYR A 415 -27.28 -2.50 -45.00
C TYR A 415 -28.37 -1.61 -45.62
N GLU A 416 -29.14 -2.19 -46.54
CA GLU A 416 -30.44 -1.66 -47.00
C GLU A 416 -31.63 -2.23 -46.18
N LYS A 417 -32.73 -1.46 -46.20
CA LYS A 417 -33.92 -1.42 -45.33
C LYS A 417 -34.84 -2.66 -45.37
N PHE A 418 -35.57 -2.90 -44.27
CA PHE A 418 -36.71 -3.83 -44.17
C PHE A 418 -38.00 -3.10 -43.69
N ASN A 419 -39.16 -3.50 -44.22
CA ASN A 419 -40.44 -2.76 -44.19
C ASN A 419 -41.39 -3.20 -43.05
N TYR A 420 -42.07 -2.24 -42.40
CA TYR A 420 -42.78 -2.39 -41.10
C TYR A 420 -44.31 -2.62 -41.16
N SER A 421 -44.91 -2.78 -42.35
CA SER A 421 -46.38 -2.64 -42.50
C SER A 421 -47.25 -3.83 -42.04
N LYS A 422 -46.70 -4.94 -41.52
CA LYS A 422 -47.48 -6.12 -41.08
C LYS A 422 -47.53 -6.35 -39.55
N ILE A 423 -46.89 -5.51 -38.74
CA ILE A 423 -46.74 -5.75 -37.28
C ILE A 423 -47.82 -5.05 -36.44
N ILE A 424 -48.47 -4.02 -36.98
CA ILE A 424 -49.42 -3.15 -36.27
C ILE A 424 -50.71 -3.88 -35.79
N PRO A 425 -51.31 -4.82 -36.54
CA PRO A 425 -52.55 -5.49 -36.09
C PRO A 425 -52.32 -6.43 -34.89
N LEU A 426 -51.12 -7.01 -34.76
CA LEU A 426 -50.77 -7.95 -33.70
C LEU A 426 -50.56 -7.23 -32.35
N ILE A 427 -50.05 -6.00 -32.38
CA ILE A 427 -49.78 -5.17 -31.20
C ILE A 427 -51.10 -4.70 -30.55
N ILE A 428 -52.12 -4.39 -31.34
CA ILE A 428 -53.42 -3.90 -30.85
C ILE A 428 -54.22 -5.01 -30.13
N PHE A 429 -54.11 -6.26 -30.57
CA PHE A 429 -54.73 -7.41 -29.91
C PHE A 429 -54.09 -7.72 -28.54
N LEU A 430 -52.75 -7.59 -28.44
CA LEU A 430 -51.99 -7.77 -27.21
C LEU A 430 -52.25 -6.67 -26.16
N LEU A 431 -52.46 -5.42 -26.59
CA LEU A 431 -52.77 -4.30 -25.70
C LEU A 431 -54.13 -4.45 -24.97
N LYS A 432 -55.11 -5.11 -25.59
CA LYS A 432 -56.44 -5.34 -25.01
C LYS A 432 -56.45 -6.34 -23.85
N ILE A 433 -55.56 -7.34 -23.90
CA ILE A 433 -55.42 -8.36 -22.85
C ILE A 433 -54.66 -7.80 -21.64
N ILE A 434 -53.69 -6.92 -21.88
CA ILE A 434 -52.87 -6.27 -20.83
C ILE A 434 -53.71 -5.28 -19.99
N GLY A 435 -54.64 -4.55 -20.62
CA GLY A 435 -55.50 -3.59 -19.93
C GLY A 435 -56.49 -4.20 -18.94
N HIS A 436 -56.88 -5.46 -19.12
CA HIS A 436 -57.80 -6.15 -18.21
C HIS A 436 -57.10 -6.73 -16.97
N LEU A 437 -55.78 -6.95 -17.07
CA LEU A 437 -54.93 -7.49 -16.00
C LEU A 437 -54.36 -6.37 -15.11
N SER A 438 -54.20 -5.15 -15.63
CA SER A 438 -53.63 -4.01 -14.89
C SER A 438 -54.57 -3.43 -13.84
N VAL A 439 -55.89 -3.52 -14.00
CA VAL A 439 -56.87 -2.94 -13.07
C VAL A 439 -56.97 -3.75 -11.76
N ASN A 440 -56.79 -5.08 -11.81
CA ASN A 440 -56.82 -5.93 -10.60
C ASN A 440 -55.50 -5.94 -9.81
N ILE A 441 -54.39 -5.52 -10.43
CA ILE A 441 -53.07 -5.41 -9.77
C ILE A 441 -52.90 -4.02 -9.11
N LEU A 442 -53.57 -3.00 -9.63
CA LEU A 442 -53.42 -1.61 -9.17
C LEU A 442 -53.95 -1.39 -7.73
N ILE A 443 -54.99 -2.12 -7.32
CA ILE A 443 -55.64 -1.95 -6.00
C ILE A 443 -54.82 -2.57 -4.85
N PHE A 444 -53.90 -3.51 -5.12
CA PHE A 444 -53.11 -4.19 -4.08
C PHE A 444 -51.67 -3.68 -3.96
N VAL A 445 -51.16 -2.95 -4.95
CA VAL A 445 -49.75 -2.49 -5.03
C VAL A 445 -49.55 -1.07 -4.49
N GLU A 446 -50.61 -0.28 -4.34
CA GLU A 446 -50.50 1.16 -4.06
C GLU A 446 -50.06 1.52 -2.62
N LEU A 447 -49.98 0.57 -1.68
CA LEU A 447 -49.80 0.91 -0.26
C LEU A 447 -48.43 0.65 0.38
N VAL A 448 -47.45 -0.07 -0.21
CA VAL A 448 -46.23 -0.41 0.57
C VAL A 448 -44.83 -0.39 -0.12
N LEU A 449 -44.64 -0.42 -1.46
CA LEU A 449 -43.31 -0.85 -2.00
C LEU A 449 -42.62 -0.02 -3.11
N VAL A 450 -42.80 1.30 -3.21
CA VAL A 450 -42.42 2.05 -4.44
C VAL A 450 -40.93 2.40 -4.63
N ALA A 451 -40.01 2.29 -3.66
CA ALA A 451 -38.61 2.67 -3.90
C ALA A 451 -37.63 1.52 -4.23
N PRO A 452 -37.64 0.36 -3.54
CA PRO A 452 -36.60 -0.67 -3.75
C PRO A 452 -36.86 -1.60 -4.93
N PHE A 453 -38.11 -1.72 -5.37
CA PHE A 453 -38.49 -2.67 -6.42
C PHE A 453 -38.15 -2.15 -7.83
N PHE A 454 -38.14 -0.83 -8.06
CA PHE A 454 -37.86 -0.28 -9.39
C PHE A 454 -36.42 -0.50 -9.85
N THR A 455 -35.43 -0.52 -8.94
CA THR A 455 -34.03 -0.82 -9.31
C THR A 455 -33.82 -2.30 -9.64
N ILE A 456 -34.46 -3.19 -8.87
CA ILE A 456 -34.41 -4.64 -9.10
C ILE A 456 -35.22 -5.03 -10.35
N MET A 457 -36.40 -4.46 -10.56
CA MET A 457 -37.23 -4.70 -11.75
C MET A 457 -36.57 -4.14 -13.02
N PHE A 458 -35.88 -2.98 -12.95
CA PHE A 458 -35.12 -2.46 -14.09
C PHE A 458 -33.94 -3.36 -14.45
N TYR A 459 -33.25 -3.92 -13.44
CA TYR A 459 -32.18 -4.90 -13.65
C TYR A 459 -32.71 -6.25 -14.12
N CYS A 460 -33.84 -6.73 -13.61
CA CYS A 460 -34.49 -7.96 -14.05
C CYS A 460 -35.03 -7.83 -15.48
N VAL A 461 -35.63 -6.70 -15.85
CA VAL A 461 -36.04 -6.41 -17.24
C VAL A 461 -34.82 -6.28 -18.14
N TYR A 462 -33.72 -5.68 -17.68
CA TYR A 462 -32.46 -5.62 -18.42
C TYR A 462 -31.84 -7.01 -18.61
N VAL A 463 -31.87 -7.86 -17.58
CA VAL A 463 -31.41 -9.26 -17.62
C VAL A 463 -32.33 -10.10 -18.49
N VAL A 464 -33.64 -9.90 -18.47
CA VAL A 464 -34.60 -10.58 -19.37
C VAL A 464 -34.43 -10.09 -20.81
N PHE A 465 -34.19 -8.80 -21.06
CA PHE A 465 -33.84 -8.29 -22.40
C PHE A 465 -32.47 -8.79 -22.87
N PHE A 466 -31.53 -9.00 -21.94
CA PHE A 466 -30.21 -9.54 -22.21
C PHE A 466 -30.28 -11.05 -22.49
N ILE A 467 -31.05 -11.81 -21.72
CA ILE A 467 -31.37 -13.22 -21.95
C ILE A 467 -32.18 -13.37 -23.23
N TYR A 468 -33.16 -12.52 -23.51
CA TYR A 468 -33.91 -12.50 -24.77
C TYR A 468 -32.99 -12.17 -25.95
N LYS A 469 -32.07 -11.20 -25.80
CA LYS A 469 -31.02 -10.93 -26.80
C LYS A 469 -30.10 -12.12 -26.98
N ILE A 470 -29.76 -12.84 -25.92
CA ILE A 470 -28.93 -14.06 -25.96
C ILE A 470 -29.71 -15.21 -26.60
N LEU A 471 -30.99 -15.38 -26.29
CA LEU A 471 -31.87 -16.44 -26.78
C LEU A 471 -32.20 -16.21 -28.27
N THR A 472 -32.55 -14.99 -28.67
CA THR A 472 -32.68 -14.61 -30.08
C THR A 472 -31.34 -14.65 -30.82
N PHE A 473 -30.21 -14.46 -30.13
CA PHE A 473 -28.85 -14.61 -30.68
C PHE A 473 -28.42 -16.07 -30.85
N ILE A 474 -28.84 -16.97 -29.95
CA ILE A 474 -28.63 -18.42 -30.01
C ILE A 474 -29.58 -19.07 -31.02
N LEU A 475 -30.80 -18.54 -31.19
CA LEU A 475 -31.83 -19.08 -32.08
C LEU A 475 -31.74 -18.55 -33.53
N LYS A 476 -31.17 -17.36 -33.76
CA LYS A 476 -30.93 -16.81 -35.12
C LYS A 476 -30.18 -17.72 -36.11
N PRO A 477 -29.25 -18.61 -35.71
CA PRO A 477 -28.53 -19.48 -36.62
C PRO A 477 -29.25 -20.77 -37.01
N PHE A 478 -30.40 -21.08 -36.40
CA PHE A 478 -31.20 -22.27 -36.76
C PHE A 478 -32.10 -22.03 -38.00
N TYR A 479 -32.02 -20.84 -38.61
CA TYR A 479 -32.48 -20.62 -39.98
C TYR A 479 -31.46 -21.22 -40.97
N PRO A 480 -31.90 -21.75 -42.12
CA PRO A 480 -31.11 -22.68 -42.92
C PRO A 480 -29.88 -21.96 -43.51
N LEU A 481 -28.74 -22.12 -42.85
CA LEU A 481 -27.44 -21.64 -43.31
C LEU A 481 -26.42 -22.75 -43.14
N ASP A 482 -25.72 -23.01 -44.24
CA ASP A 482 -24.66 -24.00 -44.41
C ASP A 482 -23.64 -23.99 -43.24
N ILE A 483 -23.29 -25.17 -42.71
CA ILE A 483 -22.51 -25.37 -41.46
C ILE A 483 -21.17 -24.62 -41.50
N ASN A 484 -20.55 -24.51 -42.68
CA ASN A 484 -19.30 -23.77 -42.88
C ASN A 484 -19.46 -22.26 -42.63
N LYS A 485 -20.60 -21.65 -42.98
CA LYS A 485 -20.89 -20.23 -42.69
C LYS A 485 -21.22 -20.01 -41.21
N PHE A 486 -21.85 -20.98 -40.54
CA PHE A 486 -22.11 -20.95 -39.10
C PHE A 486 -20.79 -20.95 -38.28
N ILE A 487 -19.85 -21.82 -38.63
CA ILE A 487 -18.52 -21.88 -37.99
C ILE A 487 -17.77 -20.56 -38.18
N ILE A 488 -17.78 -19.97 -39.39
CA ILE A 488 -17.14 -18.69 -39.68
C ILE A 488 -17.78 -17.55 -38.87
N PHE A 489 -19.11 -17.50 -38.79
CA PHE A 489 -19.85 -16.49 -38.01
C PHE A 489 -19.49 -16.52 -36.52
N TRP A 490 -19.48 -17.71 -35.91
CA TRP A 490 -19.09 -17.87 -34.51
C TRP A 490 -17.62 -17.61 -34.28
N ARG A 491 -16.72 -18.03 -35.19
CA ARG A 491 -15.28 -17.72 -35.10
C ARG A 491 -15.03 -16.20 -35.10
N ILE A 492 -15.73 -15.44 -35.94
CA ILE A 492 -15.63 -13.97 -35.99
C ILE A 492 -16.17 -13.33 -34.71
N LYS A 493 -17.33 -13.79 -34.21
CA LYS A 493 -17.92 -13.24 -32.98
C LYS A 493 -17.14 -13.63 -31.71
N PHE A 494 -16.67 -14.87 -31.59
CA PHE A 494 -15.76 -15.28 -30.51
C PHE A 494 -14.46 -14.48 -30.56
N ASN A 495 -13.89 -14.26 -31.73
CA ASN A 495 -12.73 -13.38 -31.84
C ASN A 495 -13.05 -11.93 -31.43
N LYS A 496 -14.26 -11.42 -31.68
CA LYS A 496 -14.71 -10.09 -31.23
C LYS A 496 -14.90 -10.04 -29.70
N ILE A 497 -15.47 -11.08 -29.09
CA ILE A 497 -15.64 -11.21 -27.64
C ILE A 497 -14.27 -11.40 -26.97
N LYS A 498 -13.42 -12.30 -27.47
CA LYS A 498 -12.04 -12.51 -27.03
C LYS A 498 -11.23 -11.22 -27.13
N ARG A 499 -11.34 -10.47 -28.23
CA ARG A 499 -10.72 -9.13 -28.35
C ARG A 499 -11.28 -8.15 -27.32
N LYS A 500 -12.60 -8.10 -27.09
CA LYS A 500 -13.19 -7.27 -26.02
C LYS A 500 -12.73 -7.67 -24.62
N LEU A 501 -12.64 -8.97 -24.32
CA LEU A 501 -12.13 -9.49 -23.04
C LEU A 501 -10.64 -9.19 -22.87
N ILE A 502 -9.81 -9.36 -23.91
CA ILE A 502 -8.39 -9.01 -23.87
C ILE A 502 -8.20 -7.49 -23.75
N VAL A 503 -9.06 -6.67 -24.35
CA VAL A 503 -9.06 -5.20 -24.18
C VAL A 503 -9.51 -4.81 -22.76
N SER A 504 -10.53 -5.48 -22.21
CA SER A 504 -11.03 -5.26 -20.85
C SER A 504 -10.07 -5.74 -19.77
N GLY A 505 -9.40 -6.88 -19.99
CA GLY A 505 -8.36 -7.39 -19.11
C GLY A 505 -7.09 -6.54 -19.16
N ARG A 506 -6.75 -5.95 -20.31
CA ARG A 506 -5.69 -4.95 -20.40
C ARG A 506 -6.00 -3.73 -19.54
N LYS A 507 -7.26 -3.25 -19.52
CA LYS A 507 -7.79 -2.15 -18.68
C LYS A 507 -7.74 -2.38 -17.16
N MET A 508 -7.45 -3.60 -16.71
CA MET A 508 -7.49 -3.97 -15.31
C MET A 508 -6.18 -3.56 -14.60
N LEU A 509 -6.28 -2.90 -13.43
CA LEU A 509 -5.12 -2.62 -12.58
C LEU A 509 -4.42 -3.94 -12.25
N ASP A 510 -3.11 -3.85 -12.11
CA ASP A 510 -2.31 -4.94 -11.55
C ASP A 510 -2.76 -5.20 -10.10
N PHE A 511 -3.46 -6.32 -9.91
CA PHE A 511 -4.00 -6.73 -8.61
C PHE A 511 -2.90 -6.93 -7.57
N THR A 512 -1.71 -7.38 -8.01
CA THR A 512 -0.56 -7.58 -7.12
C THR A 512 -0.09 -6.24 -6.57
N LEU A 513 0.11 -5.24 -7.43
CA LEU A 513 0.52 -3.89 -7.01
C LEU A 513 -0.53 -3.23 -6.11
N TRP A 514 -1.82 -3.46 -6.40
CA TRP A 514 -2.92 -2.98 -5.55
C TRP A 514 -2.87 -3.64 -4.16
N SER A 515 -2.69 -4.95 -4.09
CA SER A 515 -2.59 -5.70 -2.84
C SER A 515 -1.39 -5.25 -2.01
N ASP A 516 -0.22 -5.06 -2.63
CA ASP A 516 0.98 -4.55 -1.95
C ASP A 516 0.77 -3.14 -1.39
N CYS A 517 0.11 -2.27 -2.15
CA CYS A 517 -0.22 -0.91 -1.70
C CYS A 517 -1.17 -0.93 -0.49
N VAL A 518 -2.23 -1.75 -0.54
CA VAL A 518 -3.18 -1.91 0.57
C VAL A 518 -2.48 -2.48 1.80
N LEU A 519 -1.60 -3.47 1.62
CA LEU A 519 -0.83 -4.07 2.70
C LEU A 519 0.07 -3.05 3.41
N LEU A 520 0.81 -2.23 2.66
CA LEU A 520 1.63 -1.15 3.22
C LEU A 520 0.79 -0.13 3.99
N GLN A 521 -0.38 0.24 3.46
CA GLN A 521 -1.30 1.17 4.11
C GLN A 521 -1.86 0.60 5.42
N VAL A 522 -2.25 -0.68 5.43
CA VAL A 522 -2.68 -1.39 6.65
C VAL A 522 -1.54 -1.36 7.67
N TYR A 523 -0.31 -1.71 7.30
CA TYR A 523 0.82 -1.66 8.24
C TYR A 523 1.16 -0.25 8.73
N ARG A 524 1.06 0.79 7.90
CA ARG A 524 1.20 2.17 8.38
C ARG A 524 0.18 2.48 9.48
N ASN A 525 -1.06 2.07 9.24
CA ASN A 525 -2.19 2.37 10.11
C ASN A 525 -2.18 1.54 11.39
N THR A 526 -1.83 0.26 11.35
CA THR A 526 -1.88 -0.65 12.52
C THR A 526 -0.55 -0.76 13.26
N SER A 527 0.58 -0.61 12.58
CA SER A 527 1.92 -0.86 13.14
C SER A 527 2.94 0.25 12.92
N ASN A 528 2.56 1.31 12.21
CA ASN A 528 3.48 2.34 11.73
C ASN A 528 4.65 1.72 10.94
N HIS A 529 4.33 0.75 10.07
CA HIS A 529 5.30 -0.06 9.33
C HIS A 529 6.23 -0.92 10.23
N HIS A 530 5.66 -1.54 11.26
CA HIS A 530 6.36 -2.40 12.22
C HIS A 530 7.43 -1.67 13.05
N THR A 531 7.18 -0.40 13.37
CA THR A 531 8.09 0.41 14.22
C THR A 531 7.47 0.72 15.58
N ASN A 532 6.13 0.75 15.69
CA ASN A 532 5.46 1.17 16.92
C ASN A 532 4.80 -0.02 17.63
N PHE A 533 5.49 -0.54 18.65
CA PHE A 533 5.00 -1.66 19.48
C PHE A 533 3.62 -1.40 20.09
N LEU A 534 3.42 -0.24 20.73
CA LEU A 534 2.16 0.10 21.39
C LEU A 534 1.00 0.16 20.41
N LYS A 535 1.23 0.64 19.18
CA LYS A 535 0.21 0.68 18.13
C LYS A 535 -0.23 -0.74 17.74
N ILE A 536 0.74 -1.64 17.57
CA ILE A 536 0.47 -3.06 17.26
C ILE A 536 -0.28 -3.72 18.41
N LEU A 537 0.17 -3.51 19.66
CA LEU A 537 -0.46 -4.09 20.84
C LEU A 537 -1.92 -3.64 20.96
N ASN A 538 -2.18 -2.33 20.84
CA ASN A 538 -3.54 -1.80 20.91
C ASN A 538 -4.44 -2.36 19.80
N PHE A 539 -3.93 -2.50 18.57
CA PHE A 539 -4.68 -3.11 17.48
C PHE A 539 -4.95 -4.61 17.75
N THR A 540 -3.95 -5.33 18.27
CA THR A 540 -4.07 -6.75 18.62
C THR A 540 -5.17 -6.97 19.67
N ILE A 541 -5.13 -6.18 20.76
CA ILE A 541 -6.13 -6.24 21.84
C ILE A 541 -7.53 -5.92 21.31
N LEU A 542 -7.65 -4.95 20.40
CA LEU A 542 -8.92 -4.63 19.75
C LEU A 542 -9.50 -5.82 18.98
N MET A 543 -8.66 -6.54 18.22
CA MET A 543 -9.10 -7.69 17.43
C MET A 543 -9.48 -8.89 18.31
N ILE A 544 -8.72 -9.17 19.38
CA ILE A 544 -9.07 -10.21 20.37
C ILE A 544 -10.41 -9.89 21.03
N SER A 545 -10.58 -8.64 21.47
CA SER A 545 -11.80 -8.18 22.15
C SER A 545 -13.01 -8.26 21.24
N LEU A 546 -12.85 -7.87 19.98
CA LEU A 546 -13.92 -7.96 18.98
C LEU A 546 -14.33 -9.41 18.73
N TYR A 547 -13.37 -10.33 18.58
CA TYR A 547 -13.68 -11.75 18.36
C TYR A 547 -14.43 -12.36 19.55
N ALA A 548 -13.96 -12.10 20.78
CA ALA A 548 -14.62 -12.56 22.00
C ALA A 548 -16.04 -11.97 22.15
N PHE A 549 -16.19 -10.66 21.92
CA PHE A 549 -17.48 -9.98 21.99
C PHE A 549 -18.47 -10.53 20.97
N MET A 550 -18.05 -10.73 19.72
CA MET A 550 -18.90 -11.26 18.67
C MET A 550 -19.28 -12.73 18.92
N GLY A 551 -18.35 -13.54 19.44
CA GLY A 551 -18.66 -14.90 19.90
C GLY A 551 -19.74 -14.92 20.98
N PHE A 552 -19.65 -14.01 21.97
CA PHE A 552 -20.68 -13.85 22.99
C PHE A 552 -22.03 -13.42 22.39
N VAL A 553 -22.04 -12.41 21.51
CA VAL A 553 -23.27 -11.94 20.84
C VAL A 553 -23.93 -13.08 20.07
N PHE A 554 -23.19 -13.79 19.22
CA PHE A 554 -23.73 -14.91 18.45
C PHE A 554 -24.32 -15.99 19.35
N SER A 555 -23.65 -16.34 20.46
CA SER A 555 -24.17 -17.35 21.40
C SER A 555 -25.54 -16.99 21.99
N LYS A 556 -25.83 -15.69 22.17
CA LYS A 556 -27.10 -15.20 22.72
C LYS A 556 -28.16 -14.97 21.65
N THR A 557 -27.75 -14.60 20.43
CA THR A 557 -28.69 -14.22 19.37
C THR A 557 -29.01 -15.34 18.39
N ILE A 558 -28.34 -16.50 18.44
CA ILE A 558 -28.52 -17.57 17.44
C ILE A 558 -29.96 -18.07 17.36
N ASN A 559 -30.68 -18.16 18.48
CA ASN A 559 -32.10 -18.54 18.50
C ASN A 559 -32.97 -17.52 17.76
N PHE A 560 -32.67 -16.23 17.91
CA PHE A 560 -33.34 -15.17 17.17
C PHE A 560 -33.02 -15.25 15.68
N ILE A 561 -31.75 -15.49 15.32
CA ILE A 561 -31.34 -15.63 13.92
C ILE A 561 -32.02 -16.84 13.26
N LEU A 562 -32.15 -17.97 13.98
CA LEU A 562 -32.85 -19.17 13.51
C LEU A 562 -34.35 -18.96 13.32
N SER A 563 -34.95 -17.98 13.99
CA SER A 563 -36.37 -17.63 13.81
C SER A 563 -36.64 -16.82 12.53
N LEU A 564 -35.59 -16.23 11.93
CA LEU A 564 -35.72 -15.42 10.72
C LEU A 564 -35.90 -16.31 9.49
N ASN A 565 -36.85 -15.95 8.62
CA ASN A 565 -37.03 -16.64 7.35
C ASN A 565 -35.78 -16.44 6.46
N SER A 566 -35.41 -17.45 5.67
CA SER A 566 -34.24 -17.45 4.78
C SER A 566 -34.20 -16.21 3.87
N VAL A 567 -35.35 -15.78 3.34
CA VAL A 567 -35.49 -14.56 2.53
C VAL A 567 -35.06 -13.30 3.29
N SER A 568 -35.39 -13.19 4.58
CA SER A 568 -35.02 -12.03 5.40
C SER A 568 -33.52 -11.98 5.70
N ILE A 569 -32.90 -13.13 5.94
CA ILE A 569 -31.45 -13.25 6.12
C ILE A 569 -30.71 -12.88 4.84
N ILE A 570 -31.25 -13.28 3.68
CA ILE A 570 -30.71 -12.90 2.37
C ILE A 570 -30.75 -11.38 2.18
N ILE A 571 -31.89 -10.73 2.44
CA ILE A 571 -32.02 -9.27 2.32
C ILE A 571 -31.03 -8.56 3.25
N ALA A 572 -30.95 -8.99 4.51
CA ALA A 572 -30.00 -8.43 5.47
C ALA A 572 -28.53 -8.59 5.02
N SER A 573 -28.18 -9.75 4.44
CA SER A 573 -26.85 -10.01 3.89
C SER A 573 -26.49 -9.04 2.76
N TYR A 574 -27.42 -8.75 1.85
CA TYR A 574 -27.22 -7.75 0.80
C TYR A 574 -27.06 -6.34 1.35
N ILE A 575 -27.82 -5.97 2.39
CA ILE A 575 -27.68 -4.67 3.05
C ILE A 575 -26.28 -4.55 3.67
N ILE A 576 -25.79 -5.60 4.35
CA ILE A 576 -24.44 -5.63 4.92
C ILE A 576 -23.37 -5.45 3.83
N LEU A 577 -23.49 -6.16 2.71
CA LEU A 577 -22.58 -6.04 1.57
C LEU A 577 -22.63 -4.64 0.92
N LEU A 578 -23.81 -4.01 0.87
CA LEU A 578 -23.97 -2.64 0.38
C LEU A 578 -23.31 -1.62 1.33
N VAL A 579 -23.51 -1.77 2.64
CA VAL A 579 -22.83 -0.95 3.65
C VAL A 579 -21.33 -1.11 3.52
N PHE A 580 -20.84 -2.34 3.33
CA PHE A 580 -19.43 -2.60 3.06
C PHE A 580 -18.91 -1.85 1.82
N ALA A 581 -19.67 -1.86 0.72
CA ALA A 581 -19.36 -1.07 -0.47
C ALA A 581 -19.27 0.43 -0.18
N LEU A 582 -20.24 0.97 0.58
CA LEU A 582 -20.27 2.37 0.97
C LEU A 582 -19.10 2.76 1.88
N MET A 583 -18.68 1.88 2.80
CA MET A 583 -17.51 2.14 3.64
C MET A 583 -16.20 2.24 2.82
N LEU A 584 -16.08 1.46 1.74
CA LEU A 584 -14.93 1.53 0.85
C LEU A 584 -14.94 2.74 -0.10
N VAL A 585 -16.08 3.41 -0.31
CA VAL A 585 -16.19 4.68 -1.08
C VAL A 585 -15.34 5.78 -0.44
N ASN A 586 -15.15 5.75 0.88
CA ASN A 586 -14.38 6.75 1.62
C ASN A 586 -12.86 6.52 1.62
N VAL A 587 -12.38 5.41 1.05
CA VAL A 587 -10.94 5.16 0.82
C VAL A 587 -10.52 5.91 -0.46
N LYS A 588 -9.34 6.59 -0.44
CA LYS A 588 -8.84 7.48 -1.52
C LYS A 588 -9.32 7.09 -2.93
N LYS A 589 -9.79 8.08 -3.69
CA LYS A 589 -10.47 8.02 -5.02
C LYS A 589 -9.85 7.07 -6.07
N GLN A 590 -8.56 6.72 -5.95
CA GLN A 590 -7.84 5.82 -6.86
C GLN A 590 -8.04 4.31 -6.56
N LEU A 591 -8.29 3.92 -5.31
CA LEU A 591 -8.48 2.52 -4.88
C LEU A 591 -9.94 2.03 -5.01
N TYR A 592 -10.87 2.99 -5.14
CA TYR A 592 -12.32 2.81 -5.22
C TYR A 592 -12.78 1.82 -6.31
N GLN A 593 -12.24 1.91 -7.52
CA GLN A 593 -12.80 1.18 -8.67
C GLN A 593 -12.65 -0.34 -8.55
N TYR A 594 -11.59 -0.84 -7.92
CA TYR A 594 -11.32 -2.28 -7.79
C TYR A 594 -11.93 -2.87 -6.53
N ALA A 595 -12.00 -2.10 -5.45
CA ALA A 595 -12.77 -2.46 -4.26
C ALA A 595 -14.25 -2.68 -4.61
N VAL A 596 -14.83 -1.81 -5.45
CA VAL A 596 -16.21 -1.97 -5.93
C VAL A 596 -16.37 -3.19 -6.84
N ILE A 597 -15.42 -3.46 -7.75
CA ILE A 597 -15.47 -4.67 -8.60
C ILE A 597 -15.32 -5.94 -7.77
N LEU A 598 -14.40 -5.97 -6.80
CA LEU A 598 -14.20 -7.10 -5.90
C LEU A 598 -15.45 -7.36 -5.04
N ILE A 599 -16.09 -6.30 -4.54
CA ILE A 599 -17.37 -6.42 -3.83
C ILE A 599 -18.47 -6.92 -4.76
N PHE A 600 -18.54 -6.42 -5.99
CA PHE A 600 -19.54 -6.89 -6.96
C PHE A 600 -19.34 -8.37 -7.30
N MET A 601 -18.08 -8.82 -7.42
CA MET A 601 -17.72 -10.23 -7.60
C MET A 601 -18.02 -11.07 -6.35
N LEU A 602 -17.79 -10.54 -5.14
CA LEU A 602 -18.15 -11.19 -3.87
C LEU A 602 -19.66 -11.29 -3.70
N CYS A 603 -20.40 -10.24 -4.05
CA CYS A 603 -21.87 -10.23 -4.08
C CYS A 603 -22.36 -11.26 -5.10
N GLY A 604 -21.80 -11.28 -6.31
CA GLY A 604 -22.11 -12.26 -7.35
C GLY A 604 -21.81 -13.70 -6.92
N ALA A 605 -20.65 -13.96 -6.33
CA ALA A 605 -20.28 -15.26 -5.80
C ALA A 605 -21.19 -15.69 -4.63
N PHE A 606 -21.57 -14.75 -3.75
CA PHE A 606 -22.56 -14.99 -2.70
C PHE A 606 -23.94 -15.30 -3.30
N THR A 607 -24.37 -14.58 -4.35
CA THR A 607 -25.63 -14.88 -5.05
C THR A 607 -25.61 -16.28 -5.68
N ILE A 608 -24.49 -16.67 -6.30
CA ILE A 608 -24.30 -17.97 -6.95
C ILE A 608 -24.24 -19.08 -5.91
N SER A 609 -23.55 -18.86 -4.79
CA SER A 609 -23.50 -19.78 -3.65
C SER A 609 -24.89 -20.00 -3.05
N MET A 610 -25.70 -18.95 -2.92
CA MET A 610 -27.06 -19.03 -2.38
C MET A 610 -28.07 -19.63 -3.37
N ILE A 611 -27.87 -19.49 -4.69
CA ILE A 611 -28.70 -20.09 -5.73
C ILE A 611 -28.36 -21.58 -5.94
N LEU A 612 -27.09 -21.97 -5.78
CA LEU A 612 -26.63 -23.36 -5.94
C LEU A 612 -26.85 -24.21 -4.68
N PHE A 613 -27.10 -23.61 -3.51
CA PHE A 613 -27.26 -24.33 -2.24
C PHE A 613 -28.49 -23.89 -1.45
N LEU A 614 -29.50 -24.76 -1.41
CA LEU A 614 -30.57 -24.79 -0.42
C LEU A 614 -30.13 -25.53 0.86
N SER A 615 -28.87 -25.38 1.33
CA SER A 615 -28.38 -26.03 2.56
C SER A 615 -28.56 -25.15 3.80
N SER A 616 -28.48 -25.77 4.99
CA SER A 616 -28.50 -25.12 6.31
C SER A 616 -27.32 -24.17 6.60
N GLU A 617 -26.35 -24.05 5.69
CA GLU A 617 -25.07 -23.35 5.93
C GLU A 617 -25.12 -21.82 5.76
N TYR A 618 -26.20 -21.25 5.20
CA TYR A 618 -26.32 -19.81 4.94
C TYR A 618 -26.26 -18.94 6.21
N ILE A 619 -26.68 -19.47 7.36
CA ILE A 619 -26.68 -18.76 8.64
C ILE A 619 -25.24 -18.50 9.11
N SER A 620 -24.35 -19.48 8.97
CA SER A 620 -22.93 -19.33 9.31
C SER A 620 -22.26 -18.28 8.43
N ILE A 621 -22.59 -18.25 7.13
CA ILE A 621 -22.08 -17.22 6.21
C ILE A 621 -22.60 -15.83 6.58
N PHE A 622 -23.87 -15.70 6.95
CA PHE A 622 -24.44 -14.44 7.43
C PHE A 622 -23.71 -13.94 8.69
N CYS A 623 -23.48 -14.80 9.68
CA CYS A 623 -22.73 -14.44 10.88
C CYS A 623 -21.28 -14.04 10.56
N PHE A 624 -20.62 -14.75 9.64
CA PHE A 624 -19.30 -14.38 9.14
C PHE A 624 -19.29 -12.97 8.52
N LEU A 625 -20.28 -12.62 7.69
CA LEU A 625 -20.38 -11.29 7.09
C LEU A 625 -20.57 -10.18 8.13
N ILE A 626 -21.39 -10.41 9.16
CA ILE A 626 -21.55 -9.47 10.28
C ILE A 626 -20.20 -9.29 11.01
N TYR A 627 -19.50 -10.39 11.31
CA TYR A 627 -18.19 -10.33 11.96
C TYR A 627 -17.17 -9.56 11.13
N PHE A 628 -17.09 -9.84 9.82
CA PHE A 628 -16.21 -9.15 8.89
C PHE A 628 -16.51 -7.64 8.83
N LEU A 629 -17.79 -7.26 8.77
CA LEU A 629 -18.20 -5.85 8.84
C LEU A 629 -17.76 -5.21 10.17
N GLY A 630 -17.90 -5.94 11.29
CA GLY A 630 -17.40 -5.53 12.60
C GLY A 630 -15.89 -5.22 12.57
N VAL A 631 -15.07 -6.12 12.02
CA VAL A 631 -13.61 -5.93 11.90
C VAL A 631 -13.28 -4.62 11.17
N LEU A 632 -14.00 -4.31 10.10
CA LEU A 632 -13.78 -3.11 9.30
C LEU A 632 -14.20 -1.84 10.02
N ILE A 633 -15.37 -1.85 10.67
CA ILE A 633 -15.84 -0.72 11.50
C ILE A 633 -14.81 -0.43 12.61
N PHE A 634 -14.36 -1.46 13.31
CA PHE A 634 -13.36 -1.31 14.38
C PHE A 634 -11.99 -0.89 13.86
N TYR A 635 -11.58 -1.32 12.66
CA TYR A 635 -10.40 -0.79 11.99
C TYR A 635 -10.54 0.71 11.66
N LEU A 636 -11.69 1.15 11.15
CA LEU A 636 -11.97 2.56 10.88
C LEU A 636 -11.96 3.40 12.16
N PHE A 637 -12.52 2.85 13.24
CA PHE A 637 -12.45 3.42 14.57
C PHE A 637 -11.02 3.53 15.10
N PHE A 638 -10.18 2.53 14.83
CA PHE A 638 -8.77 2.55 15.21
C PHE A 638 -7.95 3.62 14.48
N ILE A 639 -8.25 3.91 13.20
CA ILE A 639 -7.56 4.94 12.41
C ILE A 639 -8.18 6.34 12.56
N CYS A 640 -9.29 6.46 13.28
CA CYS A 640 -9.95 7.74 13.53
C CYS A 640 -8.98 8.73 14.19
N LYS A 641 -9.03 10.01 13.80
CA LYS A 641 -8.17 11.06 14.38
C LYS A 641 -8.76 11.74 15.62
N ILE A 642 -10.03 11.46 15.94
CA ILE A 642 -10.75 12.07 17.06
C ILE A 642 -10.29 11.43 18.37
N LYS A 643 -9.49 12.15 19.18
CA LYS A 643 -8.85 11.64 20.41
C LYS A 643 -9.83 10.98 21.40
N LEU A 644 -10.98 11.61 21.64
CA LEU A 644 -12.02 11.08 22.56
C LEU A 644 -12.52 9.71 22.11
N PHE A 645 -12.78 9.58 20.82
CA PHE A 645 -13.32 8.35 20.25
C PHE A 645 -12.29 7.21 20.29
N ILE A 646 -11.02 7.49 19.99
CA ILE A 646 -9.91 6.53 20.14
C ILE A 646 -9.81 6.06 21.60
N PHE A 647 -9.93 6.98 22.56
CA PHE A 647 -9.88 6.66 23.98
C PHE A 647 -11.02 5.72 24.37
N LEU A 648 -12.27 6.03 24.01
CA LEU A 648 -13.43 5.20 24.32
C LEU A 648 -13.32 3.80 23.73
N VAL A 649 -12.98 3.69 22.45
CA VAL A 649 -12.85 2.38 21.77
C VAL A 649 -11.77 1.53 22.42
N ARG A 650 -10.62 2.13 22.77
CA ARG A 650 -9.56 1.41 23.50
C ARG A 650 -10.02 1.02 24.89
N PHE A 651 -10.62 1.93 25.66
CA PHE A 651 -11.10 1.64 27.01
C PHE A 651 -12.03 0.43 27.03
N PHE A 652 -13.06 0.41 26.18
CA PHE A 652 -13.97 -0.73 26.08
C PHE A 652 -13.27 -2.01 25.59
N ALA A 653 -12.35 -1.90 24.62
CA ALA A 653 -11.57 -3.06 24.19
C ALA A 653 -10.74 -3.65 25.34
N TYR A 654 -10.02 -2.84 26.11
CA TYR A 654 -9.26 -3.33 27.26
C TYR A 654 -10.14 -3.96 28.34
N MET A 655 -11.33 -3.40 28.61
CA MET A 655 -12.30 -4.00 29.54
C MET A 655 -12.78 -5.37 29.05
N ILE A 656 -13.14 -5.50 27.77
CA ILE A 656 -13.55 -6.78 27.17
C ILE A 656 -12.38 -7.77 27.17
N PHE A 657 -11.17 -7.32 26.88
CA PHE A 657 -9.96 -8.16 26.91
C PHE A 657 -9.69 -8.73 28.30
N ILE A 658 -9.77 -7.90 29.35
CA ILE A 658 -9.62 -8.34 30.75
C ILE A 658 -10.73 -9.35 31.09
N ALA A 659 -11.98 -9.06 30.75
CA ALA A 659 -13.09 -9.99 30.95
C ALA A 659 -12.86 -11.32 30.21
N THR A 660 -12.28 -11.28 29.01
CA THR A 660 -11.97 -12.48 28.20
C THR A 660 -10.89 -13.32 28.87
N ILE A 661 -9.82 -12.70 29.39
CA ILE A 661 -8.76 -13.41 30.15
C ILE A 661 -9.33 -14.15 31.35
N ILE A 662 -10.25 -13.52 32.08
CA ILE A 662 -10.83 -14.08 33.31
C ILE A 662 -11.84 -15.20 32.99
N THR A 663 -12.68 -15.01 31.97
CA THR A 663 -13.81 -15.92 31.71
C THR A 663 -13.46 -17.08 30.77
N LYS A 664 -12.84 -16.79 29.62
CA LYS A 664 -12.49 -17.77 28.58
C LYS A 664 -11.20 -17.37 27.86
N PRO A 665 -10.01 -17.63 28.45
CA PRO A 665 -8.73 -17.24 27.86
C PRO A 665 -8.45 -17.91 26.51
N GLN A 666 -9.17 -18.99 26.18
CA GLN A 666 -9.06 -19.69 24.90
C GLN A 666 -9.29 -18.78 23.68
N PHE A 667 -10.07 -17.69 23.80
CA PHE A 667 -10.30 -16.74 22.71
C PHE A 667 -9.03 -15.99 22.28
N ILE A 668 -7.99 -15.94 23.11
CA ILE A 668 -6.72 -15.26 22.78
C ILE A 668 -5.94 -16.07 21.74
N ASN A 669 -6.07 -17.40 21.74
CA ASN A 669 -5.36 -18.25 20.81
C ASN A 669 -6.02 -18.17 19.42
N PRO A 670 -5.29 -17.73 18.38
CA PRO A 670 -5.82 -17.56 17.03
C PRO A 670 -6.38 -18.84 16.40
N PHE A 671 -5.96 -19.99 16.89
CA PHE A 671 -6.23 -21.29 16.27
C PHE A 671 -7.27 -22.12 17.02
N THR A 672 -7.66 -21.72 18.24
CA THR A 672 -8.63 -22.50 19.03
C THR A 672 -9.99 -22.56 18.35
N GLY A 673 -10.45 -21.48 17.73
CA GLY A 673 -11.73 -21.50 16.99
C GLY A 673 -11.73 -22.42 15.77
N VAL A 674 -10.55 -22.71 15.19
CA VAL A 674 -10.41 -23.55 13.99
C VAL A 674 -10.24 -25.03 14.35
N PHE A 675 -9.38 -25.33 15.32
CA PHE A 675 -9.01 -26.72 15.65
C PHE A 675 -9.63 -27.27 16.93
N SER A 676 -10.27 -26.44 17.75
CA SER A 676 -10.90 -26.85 19.02
C SER A 676 -12.08 -25.94 19.37
N SER A 677 -13.03 -25.81 18.45
CA SER A 677 -14.22 -24.96 18.60
C SER A 677 -15.11 -25.37 19.77
N ASP A 678 -15.10 -26.66 20.12
CA ASP A 678 -15.71 -27.26 21.31
C ASP A 678 -15.21 -26.63 22.63
N LYS A 679 -13.97 -26.11 22.66
CA LYS A 679 -13.42 -25.45 23.85
C LYS A 679 -13.89 -24.00 24.01
N LEU A 680 -14.46 -23.39 22.97
CA LEU A 680 -14.91 -21.99 23.02
C LEU A 680 -16.38 -21.88 23.44
N TYR A 681 -17.18 -22.91 23.18
CA TYR A 681 -18.62 -22.90 23.39
C TYR A 681 -19.10 -24.22 24.02
N GLU A 682 -20.02 -24.12 24.97
CA GLU A 682 -20.61 -25.30 25.63
C GLU A 682 -21.76 -25.84 24.79
N SER A 683 -21.72 -27.15 24.47
CA SER A 683 -22.77 -27.81 23.71
C SER A 683 -24.11 -27.75 24.45
N GLN A 684 -25.13 -27.14 23.83
CA GLN A 684 -26.49 -27.16 24.38
C GLN A 684 -27.10 -28.55 24.24
N PHE A 685 -26.67 -29.34 23.25
CA PHE A 685 -27.07 -30.73 23.10
C PHE A 685 -26.63 -31.55 24.31
N GLU A 686 -25.35 -31.49 24.68
CA GLU A 686 -24.83 -32.18 25.88
C GLU A 686 -25.58 -31.76 27.14
N LYS A 687 -25.87 -30.46 27.30
CA LYS A 687 -26.66 -29.97 28.42
C LYS A 687 -28.09 -30.52 28.41
N SER A 688 -28.76 -30.50 27.25
CA SER A 688 -30.13 -30.99 27.12
C SER A 688 -30.28 -32.48 27.43
N LEU A 689 -29.22 -33.28 27.23
CA LEU A 689 -29.23 -34.70 27.61
C LEU A 689 -29.34 -34.91 29.12
N ASN A 690 -28.98 -33.92 29.94
CA ASN A 690 -29.17 -33.96 31.39
C ASN A 690 -30.61 -33.68 31.84
N ASP A 691 -31.40 -33.00 30.99
CA ASP A 691 -32.79 -32.64 31.29
C ASP A 691 -33.78 -33.73 30.82
N LEU A 692 -33.31 -34.76 30.11
CA LEU A 692 -34.12 -35.87 29.62
C LEU A 692 -34.34 -36.95 30.69
N ASN A 693 -35.51 -37.60 30.64
CA ASN A 693 -35.77 -38.77 31.47
C ASN A 693 -34.97 -40.00 30.99
N VAL A 694 -34.78 -40.97 31.89
CA VAL A 694 -33.99 -42.19 31.62
C VAL A 694 -34.50 -42.95 30.40
N SER A 695 -35.83 -43.06 30.23
CA SER A 695 -36.44 -43.71 29.07
C SER A 695 -36.07 -43.04 27.74
N ALA A 696 -36.06 -41.69 27.70
CA ALA A 696 -35.71 -40.94 26.49
C ALA A 696 -34.24 -41.11 26.14
N ILE A 697 -33.35 -41.13 27.14
CA ILE A 697 -31.91 -41.39 26.94
C ILE A 697 -31.68 -42.79 26.38
N MET A 698 -32.38 -43.81 26.90
CA MET A 698 -32.25 -45.17 26.36
C MET A 698 -32.77 -45.28 24.94
N ILE A 699 -33.93 -44.69 24.63
CA ILE A 699 -34.45 -44.65 23.26
C ILE A 699 -33.44 -43.99 22.31
N LEU A 700 -32.82 -42.86 22.68
CA LEU A 700 -31.80 -42.19 21.86
C LEU A 700 -30.51 -43.02 21.72
N THR A 701 -30.15 -43.77 22.76
CA THR A 701 -28.97 -44.66 22.76
C THR A 701 -29.19 -45.85 21.83
N ASP A 702 -30.36 -46.48 21.92
CA ASP A 702 -30.78 -47.58 21.07
C ASP A 702 -30.80 -47.14 19.59
N ILE A 703 -31.39 -45.97 19.28
CA ILE A 703 -31.34 -45.36 17.94
C ILE A 703 -29.90 -45.14 17.46
N SER A 704 -29.02 -44.68 18.34
CA SER A 704 -27.62 -44.44 18.01
C SER A 704 -26.87 -45.74 17.65
N GLN A 705 -27.30 -46.87 18.22
CA GLN A 705 -26.70 -48.21 18.07
C GLN A 705 -27.42 -49.11 17.05
N ASP A 706 -28.38 -48.60 16.28
CA ASP A 706 -29.20 -49.39 15.34
C ASP A 706 -30.09 -50.46 16.00
N ASN A 707 -30.35 -50.31 17.30
CA ASN A 707 -31.31 -51.12 18.04
C ASN A 707 -32.63 -50.36 18.12
N PHE A 708 -33.73 -50.94 17.64
CA PHE A 708 -35.04 -50.27 17.63
C PHE A 708 -36.11 -51.01 18.43
N ASN A 709 -35.67 -51.88 19.33
CA ASN A 709 -36.54 -52.52 20.31
C ASN A 709 -36.79 -51.54 21.46
N PHE A 710 -37.74 -50.61 21.26
CA PHE A 710 -38.00 -49.58 22.26
C PHE A 710 -38.47 -50.19 23.59
N PRO A 711 -37.77 -49.95 24.70
CA PRO A 711 -38.12 -50.54 25.98
C PRO A 711 -39.49 -50.04 26.45
N SER A 712 -40.35 -50.99 26.86
CA SER A 712 -41.63 -50.70 27.48
C SER A 712 -41.45 -50.67 29.01
N LYS A 713 -41.37 -49.45 29.56
CA LYS A 713 -41.28 -49.08 30.99
C LYS A 713 -39.92 -49.16 31.68
N ASP A 714 -39.82 -48.30 32.70
CA ASP A 714 -38.66 -47.93 33.53
C ASP A 714 -37.74 -49.09 33.90
N GLN A 715 -36.54 -49.07 33.34
CA GLN A 715 -35.42 -49.89 33.81
C GLN A 715 -34.71 -49.13 34.93
N ASN A 716 -34.41 -49.82 36.04
CA ASN A 716 -33.51 -49.32 37.09
C ASN A 716 -32.06 -49.32 36.56
N ILE A 717 -31.68 -48.27 35.84
CA ILE A 717 -30.35 -48.12 35.23
C ILE A 717 -29.42 -47.41 36.22
N SER A 718 -28.18 -47.89 36.35
CA SER A 718 -27.19 -47.26 37.22
C SER A 718 -26.71 -45.92 36.64
N PHE A 719 -26.23 -45.02 37.51
CA PHE A 719 -25.69 -43.73 37.09
C PHE A 719 -24.51 -43.86 36.10
N VAL A 720 -23.71 -44.94 36.22
CA VAL A 720 -22.57 -45.23 35.33
C VAL A 720 -23.03 -45.65 33.93
N GLU A 721 -24.04 -46.51 33.85
CA GLU A 721 -24.65 -46.91 32.58
C GLU A 721 -25.32 -45.72 31.88
N LEU A 722 -26.00 -44.86 32.64
CA LEU A 722 -26.66 -43.67 32.11
C LEU A 722 -25.66 -42.66 31.50
N ASN A 723 -24.52 -42.44 32.16
CA ASN A 723 -23.48 -41.56 31.62
C ASN A 723 -22.78 -42.17 30.39
N SER A 724 -22.62 -43.49 30.37
CA SER A 724 -22.09 -44.22 29.21
C SER A 724 -23.03 -44.12 28.00
N ALA A 725 -24.34 -44.23 28.24
CA ALA A 725 -25.38 -44.01 27.24
C ALA A 725 -25.33 -42.58 26.67
N LYS A 726 -25.24 -41.55 27.52
CA LYS A 726 -25.07 -40.14 27.10
C LYS A 726 -23.83 -39.93 26.23
N ALA A 727 -22.68 -40.49 26.63
CA ALA A 727 -21.44 -40.39 25.85
C ALA A 727 -21.59 -41.02 24.46
N LEU A 728 -22.31 -42.13 24.36
CA LEU A 728 -22.56 -42.82 23.11
C LEU A 728 -23.52 -42.06 22.18
N ILE A 729 -24.53 -41.39 22.75
CA ILE A 729 -25.41 -40.47 22.02
C ILE A 729 -24.59 -39.30 21.44
N ILE A 730 -23.69 -38.72 22.23
CA ILE A 730 -22.82 -37.61 21.80
C ILE A 730 -21.92 -38.06 20.64
N ALA A 731 -21.31 -39.25 20.74
CA ALA A 731 -20.45 -39.81 19.70
C ALA A 731 -21.20 -40.06 18.37
N ASN A 732 -22.51 -40.34 18.43
CA ASN A 732 -23.35 -40.64 17.27
C ASN A 732 -24.31 -39.50 16.88
N LYS A 733 -24.03 -38.26 17.30
CA LYS A 733 -24.88 -37.07 17.10
C LYS A 733 -25.32 -36.85 15.65
N GLU A 734 -24.41 -36.98 14.67
CA GLU A 734 -24.73 -36.75 13.25
C GLU A 734 -25.69 -37.81 12.69
N LYS A 735 -25.49 -39.06 13.08
CA LYS A 735 -26.36 -40.18 12.71
C LYS A 735 -27.78 -39.96 13.26
N LEU A 736 -27.86 -39.56 14.53
CA LEU A 736 -29.12 -39.26 15.19
C LEU A 736 -29.86 -38.10 14.50
N LYS A 737 -29.15 -37.01 14.16
CA LYS A 737 -29.70 -35.87 13.42
C LYS A 737 -30.31 -36.29 12.09
N GLU A 738 -29.59 -37.10 11.30
CA GLU A 738 -30.05 -37.54 10.00
C GLU A 738 -31.34 -38.38 10.10
N ILE A 739 -31.38 -39.33 11.03
CA ILE A 739 -32.56 -40.18 11.27
C ILE A 739 -33.76 -39.32 11.67
N LEU A 740 -33.60 -38.47 12.69
CA LEU A 740 -34.68 -37.62 13.20
C LEU A 740 -35.16 -36.63 12.11
N SER A 741 -34.27 -36.09 11.28
CA SER A 741 -34.62 -35.16 10.21
C SER A 741 -35.47 -35.80 9.09
N LYS A 742 -35.19 -37.07 8.74
CA LYS A 742 -35.98 -37.81 7.74
C LYS A 742 -37.34 -38.19 8.29
N VAL A 743 -37.39 -38.73 9.52
CA VAL A 743 -38.64 -39.19 10.13
C VAL A 743 -39.58 -38.04 10.48
N TYR A 744 -39.06 -36.90 10.96
CA TYR A 744 -39.87 -35.75 11.36
C TYR A 744 -40.13 -34.73 10.25
N ASN A 745 -39.86 -35.09 8.99
CA ASN A 745 -40.17 -34.23 7.84
C ASN A 745 -41.68 -34.01 7.69
N ASP A 746 -42.15 -32.80 8.01
CA ASP A 746 -43.58 -32.44 8.03
C ASP A 746 -44.31 -32.75 6.72
N LYS A 747 -43.60 -32.76 5.57
CA LYS A 747 -44.16 -33.12 4.27
C LYS A 747 -44.65 -34.58 4.21
N TYR A 748 -43.97 -35.49 4.92
CA TYR A 748 -44.21 -36.93 4.83
C TYR A 748 -44.77 -37.54 6.12
N VAL A 749 -44.75 -36.80 7.24
CA VAL A 749 -45.22 -37.27 8.56
C VAL A 749 -46.64 -37.83 8.52
N SER A 750 -47.57 -37.20 7.79
CA SER A 750 -48.95 -37.69 7.67
C SER A 750 -49.04 -39.03 6.97
N ASP A 751 -48.20 -39.25 5.97
CA ASP A 751 -48.19 -40.46 5.17
C ASP A 751 -47.37 -41.58 5.83
N TYR A 752 -46.27 -41.23 6.50
CA TYR A 752 -45.54 -42.16 7.37
C TYR A 752 -46.42 -42.69 8.52
N LYS A 753 -47.31 -41.86 9.09
CA LYS A 753 -48.28 -42.33 10.09
C LYS A 753 -49.25 -43.37 9.51
N LYS A 754 -49.68 -43.21 8.25
CA LYS A 754 -50.54 -44.20 7.57
C LYS A 754 -49.79 -45.52 7.37
N VAL A 755 -48.54 -45.46 6.91
CA VAL A 755 -47.68 -46.64 6.72
C VAL A 755 -47.38 -47.33 8.06
N LEU A 756 -47.10 -46.57 9.12
CA LEU A 756 -46.86 -47.11 10.46
C LEU A 756 -48.08 -47.84 11.02
N ASN A 757 -49.28 -47.27 10.87
CA ASN A 757 -50.50 -47.90 11.36
C ASN A 757 -50.75 -49.27 10.71
N GLU A 758 -50.41 -49.41 9.42
CA GLU A 758 -50.55 -50.67 8.69
C GLU A 758 -49.50 -51.71 9.10
N LEU A 759 -48.25 -51.26 9.32
CA LEU A 759 -47.19 -52.09 9.89
C LEU A 759 -47.52 -52.57 11.32
N GLU A 760 -48.28 -51.79 12.10
CA GLU A 760 -48.75 -52.17 13.44
C GLU A 760 -49.91 -53.16 13.42
N ASN A 761 -50.78 -53.07 12.41
CA ASN A 761 -51.94 -53.95 12.24
C ASN A 761 -51.61 -55.31 11.57
N ASN A 762 -50.35 -55.55 11.19
CA ASN A 762 -49.85 -56.79 10.56
C ASN A 762 -50.62 -57.20 9.28
N THR A 763 -51.10 -56.25 8.51
CA THR A 763 -51.73 -56.45 7.19
C THR A 763 -50.65 -56.60 6.12
N SER A 764 -50.70 -57.65 5.28
CA SER A 764 -49.70 -57.92 4.21
C SER A 764 -49.79 -56.96 3.02
N ASN A 765 -50.25 -55.72 3.23
CA ASN A 765 -50.68 -54.77 2.20
C ASN A 765 -49.83 -53.48 2.16
N VAL A 766 -48.69 -53.45 2.86
CA VAL A 766 -47.83 -52.25 3.04
C VAL A 766 -47.40 -51.65 1.69
N LYS A 767 -46.96 -52.47 0.75
CA LYS A 767 -46.59 -52.04 -0.60
C LYS A 767 -47.75 -51.39 -1.36
N ASN A 768 -48.94 -51.98 -1.30
CA ASN A 768 -50.14 -51.46 -1.98
C ASN A 768 -50.53 -50.08 -1.45
N ILE A 769 -50.34 -49.85 -0.14
CA ILE A 769 -50.63 -48.56 0.50
C ILE A 769 -49.58 -47.50 0.14
N ILE A 770 -48.31 -47.89 0.08
CA ILE A 770 -47.24 -47.01 -0.40
C ILE A 770 -47.50 -46.61 -1.87
N GLU A 771 -47.89 -47.56 -2.73
CA GLU A 771 -48.26 -47.30 -4.12
C GLU A 771 -49.51 -46.40 -4.26
N GLU A 772 -50.53 -46.60 -3.42
CA GLU A 772 -51.73 -45.75 -3.41
C GLU A 772 -51.40 -44.31 -3.01
N ILE A 773 -50.56 -44.13 -2.00
CA ILE A 773 -50.09 -42.82 -1.54
C ILE A 773 -49.29 -42.12 -2.65
N ASP A 774 -48.38 -42.83 -3.31
CA ASP A 774 -47.58 -42.31 -4.42
C ASP A 774 -48.42 -41.92 -5.63
N ASN A 775 -49.47 -42.69 -5.95
CA ASN A 775 -50.36 -42.42 -7.07
C ASN A 775 -51.31 -41.22 -6.81
N LYS A 776 -51.54 -40.84 -5.56
CA LYS A 776 -52.32 -39.63 -5.19
C LYS A 776 -51.49 -38.34 -5.19
N ASN A 777 -50.17 -38.43 -5.03
CA ASN A 777 -49.27 -37.27 -4.89
C ASN A 777 -48.45 -37.02 -6.17
N ASN A 778 -48.93 -36.17 -7.07
CA ASN A 778 -48.30 -35.92 -8.38
C ASN A 778 -46.89 -35.28 -8.34
N ASN A 779 -46.41 -34.77 -7.19
CA ASN A 779 -45.13 -34.06 -7.06
C ASN A 779 -44.16 -34.64 -6.02
N SER A 780 -44.47 -35.77 -5.38
CA SER A 780 -43.51 -36.45 -4.47
C SER A 780 -43.83 -37.92 -4.24
N VAL A 781 -42.82 -38.76 -4.42
CA VAL A 781 -42.90 -40.22 -4.27
C VAL A 781 -42.41 -40.61 -2.86
N ILE A 782 -43.32 -40.99 -1.98
CA ILE A 782 -43.06 -41.48 -0.62
C ILE A 782 -42.34 -42.82 -0.62
N SER A 783 -42.57 -43.69 -1.60
CA SER A 783 -41.79 -44.92 -1.73
C SER A 783 -40.30 -44.64 -1.83
N VAL A 784 -39.87 -43.63 -2.60
CA VAL A 784 -38.46 -43.24 -2.72
C VAL A 784 -37.88 -42.85 -1.35
N GLN A 785 -38.63 -42.10 -0.55
CA GLN A 785 -38.19 -41.70 0.79
C GLN A 785 -38.14 -42.88 1.77
N LEU A 786 -39.13 -43.77 1.75
CA LEU A 786 -39.13 -44.97 2.59
C LEU A 786 -38.03 -45.96 2.18
N ASN A 787 -37.73 -46.05 0.87
CA ASN A 787 -36.65 -46.88 0.35
C ASN A 787 -35.27 -46.31 0.74
N GLN A 788 -35.15 -44.99 0.85
CA GLN A 788 -33.96 -44.35 1.42
C GLN A 788 -33.79 -44.66 2.91
N ILE A 789 -34.88 -44.76 3.68
CA ILE A 789 -34.84 -45.20 5.09
C ILE A 789 -34.42 -46.67 5.19
N LEU A 790 -34.89 -47.53 4.28
CA LEU A 790 -34.54 -48.96 4.21
C LEU A 790 -33.07 -49.19 3.84
N ASN A 791 -32.61 -48.56 2.75
CA ASN A 791 -31.26 -48.72 2.19
C ASN A 791 -30.19 -47.89 2.92
N PHE A 792 -30.57 -47.20 3.99
CA PHE A 792 -29.62 -46.54 4.85
C PHE A 792 -28.74 -47.60 5.52
N ASN A 793 -27.54 -47.79 4.97
CA ASN A 793 -26.48 -48.59 5.58
C ASN A 793 -25.77 -47.71 6.59
N PHE A 794 -25.90 -48.07 7.87
CA PHE A 794 -25.40 -47.30 9.02
C PHE A 794 -23.86 -47.29 9.16
N SER A 795 -23.09 -47.58 8.10
CA SER A 795 -21.64 -47.82 8.17
C SER A 795 -20.78 -47.17 7.06
N GLN A 796 -21.28 -46.29 6.18
CA GLN A 796 -20.44 -45.65 5.15
C GLN A 796 -20.69 -44.14 4.96
N GLU A 797 -19.59 -43.41 4.75
CA GLU A 797 -19.48 -41.97 4.50
C GLU A 797 -20.35 -41.47 3.32
N ILE A 798 -20.73 -40.21 3.45
CA ILE A 798 -21.54 -39.41 2.51
C ILE A 798 -20.93 -39.44 1.09
N ASP A 799 -21.63 -40.10 0.16
CA ASP A 799 -21.28 -40.10 -1.25
C ASP A 799 -21.78 -38.81 -1.93
N ILE A 800 -20.87 -37.88 -2.22
CA ILE A 800 -21.15 -36.53 -2.76
C ILE A 800 -21.94 -36.60 -4.07
N LEU A 801 -21.80 -37.69 -4.84
CA LEU A 801 -22.54 -37.91 -6.08
C LEU A 801 -24.04 -38.15 -5.85
N TYR A 802 -24.41 -38.72 -4.68
CA TYR A 802 -25.78 -39.01 -4.31
C TYR A 802 -26.54 -37.75 -3.88
N ALA A 803 -25.88 -36.83 -3.16
CA ALA A 803 -26.45 -35.54 -2.75
C ALA A 803 -26.82 -34.67 -3.97
N ILE A 804 -25.97 -34.65 -5.00
CA ILE A 804 -26.23 -33.95 -6.27
C ILE A 804 -27.44 -34.53 -7.00
N LYS A 805 -27.59 -35.86 -7.00
CA LYS A 805 -28.77 -36.52 -7.58
C LYS A 805 -30.05 -36.14 -6.82
N SER A 806 -30.02 -36.10 -5.49
CA SER A 806 -31.21 -35.80 -4.67
C SER A 806 -31.79 -34.39 -4.90
N ASN A 807 -30.95 -33.40 -5.16
CA ASN A 807 -31.39 -32.01 -5.41
C ASN A 807 -31.90 -31.77 -6.85
N PHE A 808 -31.60 -32.68 -7.79
CA PHE A 808 -32.01 -32.59 -9.20
C PHE A 808 -32.96 -33.71 -9.65
N SER A 809 -33.48 -34.54 -8.73
CA SER A 809 -34.35 -35.66 -9.10
C SER A 809 -35.75 -35.18 -9.44
N ILE A 810 -36.04 -35.13 -10.74
CA ILE A 810 -37.38 -35.40 -11.28
C ILE A 810 -37.87 -36.71 -10.63
N SER A 811 -39.13 -36.74 -10.20
CA SER A 811 -39.77 -37.89 -9.53
C SER A 811 -39.61 -39.19 -10.33
N GLU A 812 -38.57 -39.96 -10.05
CA GLU A 812 -38.39 -41.31 -10.60
C GLU A 812 -39.13 -42.28 -9.67
N LYS A 813 -40.15 -42.99 -10.20
CA LYS A 813 -40.78 -44.10 -9.49
C LYS A 813 -39.73 -45.20 -9.30
N LEU A 814 -39.71 -45.83 -8.13
CA LEU A 814 -38.80 -46.94 -7.82
C LEU A 814 -38.94 -48.07 -8.85
N SER A 815 -37.84 -48.78 -9.12
CA SER A 815 -37.90 -49.98 -9.95
C SER A 815 -38.76 -51.07 -9.28
N PRO A 816 -39.35 -52.00 -10.05
CA PRO A 816 -40.11 -53.12 -9.48
C PRO A 816 -39.32 -53.94 -8.45
N GLU A 817 -37.99 -54.08 -8.65
CA GLU A 817 -37.08 -54.74 -7.72
C GLU A 817 -36.93 -53.98 -6.40
N GLN A 818 -36.80 -52.65 -6.46
CA GLN A 818 -36.75 -51.80 -5.26
C GLN A 818 -38.09 -51.78 -4.53
N MET A 819 -39.20 -51.85 -5.28
CA MET A 819 -40.53 -51.86 -4.70
C MET A 819 -40.88 -53.20 -4.03
N ALA A 820 -40.24 -54.30 -4.44
CA ALA A 820 -40.35 -55.61 -3.79
C ALA A 820 -39.67 -55.67 -2.41
N LEU A 821 -38.76 -54.74 -2.07
CA LEU A 821 -38.14 -54.67 -0.74
C LEU A 821 -39.17 -54.44 0.37
N PHE A 822 -40.26 -53.73 0.07
CA PHE A 822 -41.32 -53.43 1.04
C PHE A 822 -42.21 -54.63 1.38
N ASP A 823 -42.13 -55.72 0.59
CA ASP A 823 -42.83 -56.98 0.87
C ASP A 823 -42.01 -57.89 1.80
N GLN A 824 -40.71 -57.61 1.99
CA GLN A 824 -39.83 -58.39 2.86
C GLN A 824 -40.08 -58.09 4.33
N LYS A 825 -40.17 -59.14 5.15
CA LYS A 825 -40.44 -59.01 6.60
C LYS A 825 -39.38 -58.17 7.33
N ASP A 826 -38.10 -58.37 7.03
CA ASP A 826 -37.00 -57.62 7.65
C ASP A 826 -37.08 -56.11 7.34
N SER A 827 -37.46 -55.76 6.11
CA SER A 827 -37.68 -54.36 5.70
C SER A 827 -38.91 -53.76 6.39
N GLN A 828 -39.99 -54.51 6.52
CA GLN A 828 -41.19 -54.08 7.25
C GLN A 828 -40.90 -53.87 8.74
N ASP A 829 -40.15 -54.77 9.37
CA ASP A 829 -39.75 -54.67 10.77
C ASP A 829 -38.81 -53.47 10.98
N LYS A 830 -37.87 -53.21 10.06
CA LYS A 830 -37.00 -52.02 10.06
C LYS A 830 -37.79 -50.73 9.88
N LEU A 831 -38.77 -50.68 8.97
CA LEU A 831 -39.62 -49.51 8.80
C LEU A 831 -40.53 -49.27 10.00
N LYS A 832 -41.14 -50.32 10.56
CA LYS A 832 -41.99 -50.24 11.75
C LYS A 832 -41.21 -49.65 12.92
N SER A 833 -40.00 -50.14 13.10
CA SER A 833 -39.01 -49.68 14.07
C SER A 833 -38.64 -48.20 13.90
N VAL A 834 -38.23 -47.78 12.71
CA VAL A 834 -37.82 -46.39 12.46
C VAL A 834 -39.01 -45.42 12.50
N LEU A 835 -40.16 -45.80 11.94
CA LEU A 835 -41.35 -44.95 11.92
C LEU A 835 -42.03 -44.82 13.28
N ALA A 836 -41.87 -45.80 14.19
CA ALA A 836 -42.36 -45.71 15.57
C ALA A 836 -41.76 -44.50 16.34
N LEU A 837 -40.64 -43.94 15.88
CA LEU A 837 -40.10 -42.67 16.38
C LEU A 837 -41.08 -41.49 16.24
N LEU A 838 -42.05 -41.56 15.34
CA LEU A 838 -43.14 -40.57 15.21
C LEU A 838 -43.97 -40.45 16.48
N LYS A 839 -44.04 -41.52 17.31
CA LYS A 839 -44.73 -41.50 18.61
C LYS A 839 -44.03 -40.59 19.63
N PHE A 840 -42.76 -40.31 19.43
CA PHE A 840 -41.93 -39.47 20.31
C PHE A 840 -41.60 -38.09 19.71
N LYS A 841 -42.27 -37.70 18.61
CA LYS A 841 -41.97 -36.44 17.88
C LYS A 841 -41.92 -35.23 18.80
N SER A 842 -42.92 -35.05 19.69
CA SER A 842 -42.96 -33.90 20.61
C SER A 842 -41.78 -33.85 21.58
N SER A 843 -41.20 -35.01 21.94
CA SER A 843 -40.06 -35.10 22.86
C SER A 843 -38.71 -34.87 22.17
N PHE A 844 -38.55 -35.35 20.92
CA PHE A 844 -37.26 -35.34 20.22
C PHE A 844 -37.11 -34.24 19.16
N GLU A 845 -38.19 -33.56 18.77
CA GLU A 845 -38.10 -32.40 17.89
C GLU A 845 -37.29 -31.25 18.53
N GLY A 846 -37.41 -31.07 19.84
CA GLY A 846 -36.58 -30.12 20.61
C GLY A 846 -35.10 -30.47 20.55
N ILE A 847 -34.76 -31.75 20.66
CA ILE A 847 -33.38 -32.24 20.58
C ILE A 847 -32.80 -32.02 19.18
N LEU A 848 -33.57 -32.33 18.13
CA LEU A 848 -33.14 -32.10 16.74
C LEU A 848 -32.84 -30.62 16.48
N LYS A 849 -33.67 -29.70 17.00
CA LYS A 849 -33.43 -28.26 16.92
C LYS A 849 -32.14 -27.85 17.63
N ILE A 850 -31.88 -28.39 18.81
CA ILE A 850 -30.66 -28.12 19.60
C ILE A 850 -29.40 -28.66 18.90
N ILE A 851 -29.47 -29.86 18.31
CA ILE A 851 -28.36 -30.44 17.53
C ILE A 851 -27.98 -29.53 16.36
N ASN A 852 -28.97 -29.07 15.57
CA ASN A 852 -28.77 -28.17 14.45
C ASN A 852 -28.21 -26.80 14.90
N GLN A 853 -28.65 -26.30 16.06
CA GLN A 853 -28.15 -25.06 16.62
C GLN A 853 -26.67 -25.14 17.02
N ASP A 854 -26.26 -26.23 17.67
CA ASP A 854 -24.86 -26.44 18.06
C ASP A 854 -23.95 -26.52 16.83
N GLU A 855 -24.38 -27.21 15.77
CA GLU A 855 -23.63 -27.30 14.51
C GLU A 855 -23.45 -25.93 13.82
N ILE A 856 -24.53 -25.13 13.75
CA ILE A 856 -24.45 -23.78 13.17
C ILE A 856 -23.51 -22.89 14.01
N THR A 857 -23.57 -23.02 15.34
CA THR A 857 -22.67 -22.31 16.25
C THR A 857 -21.22 -22.71 16.01
N GLU A 858 -20.95 -24.01 15.90
CA GLU A 858 -19.62 -24.56 15.63
C GLU A 858 -19.07 -24.08 14.27
N ASN A 859 -19.88 -24.16 13.21
CA ASN A 859 -19.51 -23.69 11.88
C ASN A 859 -19.28 -22.17 11.84
N THR A 860 -20.05 -21.39 12.61
CA THR A 860 -19.85 -19.95 12.76
C THR A 860 -18.52 -19.65 13.47
N ILE A 861 -18.20 -20.37 14.55
CA ILE A 861 -16.93 -20.20 15.29
C ILE A 861 -15.74 -20.56 14.40
N LYS A 862 -15.81 -21.68 13.67
CA LYS A 862 -14.75 -22.12 12.75
C LYS A 862 -14.50 -21.10 11.65
N SER A 863 -15.56 -20.68 10.93
CA SER A 863 -15.44 -19.72 9.82
C SER A 863 -14.93 -18.35 10.26
N THR A 864 -15.46 -17.78 11.35
CA THR A 864 -14.96 -16.52 11.92
C THR A 864 -13.55 -16.65 12.51
N GLY A 865 -13.24 -17.81 13.08
CA GLY A 865 -11.93 -18.17 13.63
C GLY A 865 -10.81 -18.17 12.59
N VAL A 866 -11.08 -18.58 11.34
CA VAL A 866 -10.10 -18.51 10.24
C VAL A 866 -9.67 -17.07 9.98
N LEU A 867 -10.63 -16.15 9.83
CA LEU A 867 -10.34 -14.73 9.60
C LEU A 867 -9.59 -14.11 10.80
N TYR A 868 -10.04 -14.41 12.02
CA TYR A 868 -9.36 -13.98 13.24
C TYR A 868 -7.91 -14.47 13.30
N GLY A 869 -7.68 -15.75 12.97
CA GLY A 869 -6.36 -16.36 12.94
C GLY A 869 -5.42 -15.68 11.95
N ILE A 870 -5.88 -15.36 10.73
CA ILE A 870 -5.11 -14.61 9.73
C ILE A 870 -4.72 -13.22 10.27
N ILE A 871 -5.68 -12.49 10.85
CA ILE A 871 -5.44 -11.15 11.41
C ILE A 871 -4.40 -11.20 12.54
N LEU A 872 -4.54 -12.14 13.46
CA LEU A 872 -3.59 -12.30 14.56
C LEU A 872 -2.21 -12.74 14.09
N LEU A 873 -2.10 -13.60 13.08
CA LEU A 873 -0.81 -13.98 12.50
C LEU A 873 -0.08 -12.77 11.92
N LEU A 874 -0.78 -11.87 11.22
CA LEU A 874 -0.21 -10.60 10.74
C LEU A 874 0.20 -9.66 11.88
N CYS A 875 -0.55 -9.65 12.99
CA CYS A 875 -0.20 -8.90 14.20
C CYS A 875 1.05 -9.47 14.86
N ILE A 876 1.16 -10.79 15.02
CA ILE A 876 2.33 -11.49 15.57
C ILE A 876 3.55 -11.26 14.69
N PHE A 877 3.42 -11.38 13.36
CA PHE A 877 4.48 -11.06 12.43
C PHE A 877 4.98 -9.61 12.59
N SER A 878 4.05 -8.68 12.79
CA SER A 878 4.38 -7.28 13.07
C SER A 878 5.09 -7.10 14.40
N LEU A 879 4.66 -7.78 15.46
CA LEU A 879 5.31 -7.79 16.76
C LEU A 879 6.73 -8.36 16.67
N GLN A 880 6.90 -9.49 15.98
CA GLN A 880 8.21 -10.12 15.77
C GLN A 880 9.17 -9.21 15.02
N LYS A 881 8.72 -8.57 13.93
CA LYS A 881 9.53 -7.58 13.20
C LYS A 881 9.92 -6.39 14.08
N THR A 882 8.99 -5.90 14.89
CA THR A 882 9.24 -4.78 15.82
C THR A 882 10.22 -5.18 16.91
N ALA A 883 10.06 -6.37 17.50
CA ALA A 883 10.95 -6.90 18.54
C ALA A 883 12.38 -7.12 18.01
N ARG A 884 12.55 -7.68 16.80
CA ARG A 884 13.87 -7.81 16.16
C ARG A 884 14.55 -6.47 15.93
N LYS A 885 13.77 -5.44 15.55
CA LYS A 885 14.29 -4.09 15.32
C LYS A 885 14.60 -3.33 16.60
N ASN A 886 13.82 -3.56 17.67
CA ASN A 886 13.99 -2.93 18.99
C ASN A 886 14.93 -3.70 19.93
N SER A 887 15.37 -4.91 19.56
CA SER A 887 16.33 -5.68 20.34
C SER A 887 17.65 -4.91 20.41
N ILE A 888 17.96 -4.36 21.59
CA ILE A 888 19.26 -3.78 21.92
C ILE A 888 20.35 -4.85 21.85
N VAL A 889 20.00 -6.12 22.05
CA VAL A 889 20.92 -7.26 21.92
C VAL A 889 21.28 -7.45 20.44
N PRO A 890 22.57 -7.41 20.07
CA PRO A 890 23.04 -7.76 18.72
C PRO A 890 22.62 -9.20 18.39
N SER A 891 22.19 -9.43 17.16
CA SER A 891 22.11 -10.77 16.58
C SER A 891 23.50 -11.26 16.21
#